data_AF-A0A1V6FEC8-F1
#
_entry.id   AF-A0A1V6FEC8-F1
#
_cell.length_a   1.000
_cell.length_b   1.000
_cell.length_c   1.000
_cell.angle_alpha   90.00
_cell.angle_beta   90.00
_cell.angle_gamma   90.00
#
_symmetry.space_group_name_H-M   'P 1'
#
loop_
_entity.id
_entity.type
_entity.pdbx_description
1 polymer ?
#
loop_
_entity_poly.entity_id
_entity_poly.type
_entity_poly.pdbx_seq_one_letter_code
_entity_poly.pdbx_strand_id
1 'polypeptide(L)'
;MSRFSKLKIVALIVFVALMAAIVLPSCTFIRLNDDRVANEALITVTRNGIVINVSKNEINDYFYTLYSQNASYVQQGYYTIEQLLDYAIESKMKTAYLLTEAMPYLATAESTSNQRYAQLSGGGAFVNPVDVLTHAEKSLAIWSVNKNMDDSLESLRETAYIESLNEPAKKISKENVASIHFTAATLAYLKDVYYEGEEIDRGKLNVYVTYDDETVSSDFPVSGSMFKTAFSTEFGSDNTSKNPEEKKIEIVFEETKTVSGNVEIEEHTLSHEYTLKSTRATKNDPEEEEDLSMVEINDVKISRYATVDELKAKDVYFVERDFQAEYDALKAQPGADRFMVEAYSDLLGNMKRSYKNAAYYYNSAYQTSVLSALQAELGMDTVASLIETEIDAEILEDFDYLYATAKAGYKDVTLPGAAADNKKTFEGKITEDISTLYYYPAVEDLTGTFYVYNILFNFTTQETEFLNQHSGSEEDLKLYQEYVKASMMTKAANPDYDAEYECPLHKDGDTEATCSYEGEGVCPAVPFGKIVDSALVIDYEEKVVDVMARLEAELQAIYDDTEMTPAEISTAALAKFEEYMYMYNEDPGIMNKSVGYYGKNSNFQKPFLDLAEDVFEQSAAVGNAFAWNDKDSDGIKDSGEIGLGYTFSSYGIHLEAISFIPFGSDTDGQELTFTSDAEKMAYLKRTYDNTGKTYYDALRKAVIDAKKNTRYTDYTSQNTPEKVYERDEEDNKFTIEKALKKELFIESKKLKEFFDEYMGK
;
A
#
# COMPACT_ATOMS: atom_id res chain seq x y z
N MET A 1 72.21 -27.92 -0.55
CA MET A 1 71.15 -28.34 0.39
C MET A 1 71.22 -29.85 0.58
N SER A 2 71.40 -30.32 1.82
CA SER A 2 71.64 -31.74 2.12
C SER A 2 70.37 -32.59 2.01
N ARG A 3 70.51 -33.90 1.79
CA ARG A 3 69.39 -34.88 1.73
C ARG A 3 68.43 -34.81 2.93
N PHE A 4 68.89 -34.30 4.07
CA PHE A 4 68.07 -34.11 5.28
C PHE A 4 67.05 -32.96 5.15
N SER A 5 67.29 -31.93 4.32
CA SER A 5 66.33 -30.84 4.13
C SER A 5 65.18 -31.24 3.19
N LYS A 6 65.44 -32.12 2.21
CA LYS A 6 64.41 -32.63 1.30
C LYS A 6 63.40 -33.54 2.00
N LEU A 7 63.85 -34.36 2.96
CA LEU A 7 62.95 -35.25 3.72
C LEU A 7 62.03 -34.48 4.68
N LYS A 8 62.50 -33.36 5.26
CA LYS A 8 61.67 -32.46 6.08
C LYS A 8 60.64 -31.69 5.26
N ILE A 9 61.01 -31.24 4.06
CA ILE A 9 60.07 -30.54 3.16
C ILE A 9 58.99 -31.50 2.64
N VAL A 10 59.35 -32.73 2.27
CA VAL A 10 58.36 -33.74 1.84
C VAL A 10 57.46 -34.17 3.00
N ALA A 11 57.98 -34.35 4.21
CA ALA A 11 57.16 -34.65 5.39
C ALA A 11 56.22 -33.49 5.76
N LEU A 12 56.65 -32.23 5.60
CA LEU A 12 55.81 -31.05 5.81
C LEU A 12 54.71 -30.96 4.76
N ILE A 13 55.01 -31.22 3.48
CA ILE A 13 54.01 -31.22 2.40
C ILE A 13 52.98 -32.35 2.59
N VAL A 14 53.42 -33.54 2.99
CA VAL A 14 52.52 -34.67 3.30
C VAL A 14 51.68 -34.38 4.54
N PHE A 15 52.24 -33.73 5.58
CA PHE A 15 51.51 -33.34 6.78
C PHE A 15 50.49 -32.22 6.51
N VAL A 16 50.84 -31.22 5.68
CA VAL A 16 49.92 -30.16 5.24
C VAL A 16 48.83 -30.72 4.32
N ALA A 17 49.15 -31.68 3.45
CA ALA A 17 48.16 -32.35 2.61
C ALA A 17 47.22 -33.26 3.43
N LEU A 18 47.71 -33.96 4.46
CA LEU A 18 46.90 -34.73 5.40
C LEU A 18 46.04 -33.82 6.29
N MET A 19 46.56 -32.68 6.75
CA MET A 19 45.79 -31.69 7.50
C MET A 19 44.72 -31.03 6.60
N ALA A 20 45.03 -30.70 5.34
CA ALA A 20 44.03 -30.21 4.38
C ALA A 20 42.95 -31.26 4.06
N ALA A 21 43.31 -32.54 3.96
CA ALA A 21 42.38 -33.64 3.75
C ALA A 21 41.50 -33.96 4.98
N ILE A 22 41.88 -33.52 6.18
CA ILE A 22 41.10 -33.68 7.42
C ILE A 22 40.27 -32.43 7.72
N VAL A 23 40.78 -31.22 7.41
CA VAL A 23 40.13 -29.93 7.68
C VAL A 23 39.00 -29.61 6.69
N LEU A 24 39.13 -29.99 5.41
CA LEU A 24 38.09 -29.72 4.41
C LEU A 24 36.80 -30.54 4.61
N PRO A 25 36.86 -31.85 4.92
CA PRO A 25 35.66 -32.60 5.30
C PRO A 25 35.11 -32.13 6.64
N SER A 26 35.95 -31.80 7.63
CA SER A 26 35.46 -31.43 8.97
C SER A 26 34.72 -30.08 8.97
N CYS A 27 35.13 -29.06 8.22
CA CYS A 27 34.32 -27.85 8.06
C CYS A 27 33.00 -28.10 7.31
N THR A 28 32.97 -29.04 6.36
CA THR A 28 31.76 -29.43 5.62
C THR A 28 30.83 -30.27 6.51
N PHE A 29 31.37 -31.19 7.32
CA PHE A 29 30.64 -32.00 8.30
C PHE A 29 30.11 -31.16 9.47
N ILE A 30 30.88 -30.18 9.96
CA ILE A 30 30.41 -29.23 10.98
C ILE A 30 29.26 -28.40 10.41
N ARG A 31 29.39 -27.85 9.19
CA ARG A 31 28.29 -27.11 8.54
C ARG A 31 27.05 -27.95 8.24
N LEU A 32 27.21 -29.16 7.70
CA LEU A 32 26.10 -30.11 7.50
C LEU A 32 25.46 -30.49 8.83
N ASN A 33 26.23 -30.50 9.91
CA ASN A 33 25.72 -30.74 11.25
C ASN A 33 24.95 -29.52 11.79
N ASP A 34 25.39 -28.30 11.51
CA ASP A 34 24.71 -27.06 11.90
C ASP A 34 23.42 -26.83 11.07
N ASP A 35 23.45 -27.07 9.75
CA ASP A 35 22.26 -27.11 8.87
C ASP A 35 21.22 -28.12 9.38
N ARG A 36 21.70 -29.31 9.76
CA ARG A 36 20.86 -30.38 10.31
C ARG A 36 20.28 -30.03 11.66
N VAL A 37 21.02 -29.31 12.52
CA VAL A 37 20.55 -28.87 13.84
C VAL A 37 19.54 -27.73 13.70
N ALA A 38 19.76 -26.77 12.79
CA ALA A 38 18.83 -25.66 12.56
C ALA A 38 17.49 -26.12 11.96
N ASN A 39 17.49 -27.16 11.12
CA ASN A 39 16.29 -27.73 10.51
C ASN A 39 15.84 -29.05 11.15
N GLU A 40 16.32 -29.36 12.37
CA GLU A 40 15.89 -30.59 13.02
C GLU A 40 14.41 -30.49 13.40
N ALA A 41 13.67 -31.58 13.15
CA ALA A 41 12.30 -31.70 13.60
C ALA A 41 12.29 -31.76 15.14
N LEU A 42 11.70 -30.74 15.76
CA LEU A 42 11.49 -30.70 17.22
C LEU A 42 10.13 -31.28 17.59
N ILE A 43 9.18 -31.21 16.67
CA ILE A 43 7.82 -31.68 16.86
C ILE A 43 7.39 -32.46 15.62
N THR A 44 6.70 -33.57 15.84
CA THR A 44 6.12 -34.39 14.78
C THR A 44 4.66 -34.68 15.11
N VAL A 45 3.77 -34.32 14.19
CA VAL A 45 2.36 -34.69 14.24
C VAL A 45 2.10 -35.79 13.23
N THR A 46 1.53 -36.90 13.67
CA THR A 46 1.15 -38.05 12.85
C THR A 46 -0.34 -38.33 13.01
N ARG A 47 -1.12 -38.04 11.98
CA ARG A 47 -2.57 -38.19 11.98
C ARG A 47 -3.08 -38.40 10.57
N ASN A 48 -4.16 -39.17 10.39
CA ASN A 48 -4.71 -39.53 9.08
C ASN A 48 -3.70 -40.16 8.10
N GLY A 49 -2.64 -40.80 8.63
CA GLY A 49 -1.54 -41.35 7.82
C GLY A 49 -0.56 -40.30 7.27
N ILE A 50 -0.72 -39.03 7.65
CA ILE A 50 0.12 -37.89 7.29
C ILE A 50 1.08 -37.62 8.44
N VAL A 51 2.32 -37.25 8.10
CA VAL A 51 3.36 -36.87 9.06
C VAL A 51 3.80 -35.44 8.75
N ILE A 52 3.51 -34.50 9.65
CA ILE A 52 3.98 -33.11 9.57
C ILE A 52 5.05 -32.91 10.63
N ASN A 53 6.23 -32.48 10.20
CA ASN A 53 7.33 -32.12 11.07
C ASN A 53 7.40 -30.60 11.20
N VAL A 54 7.60 -30.12 12.42
CA VAL A 54 7.91 -28.72 12.71
C VAL A 54 9.37 -28.66 13.14
N SER A 55 10.16 -27.92 12.37
CA SER A 55 11.58 -27.72 12.59
C SER A 55 11.87 -26.58 13.58
N LYS A 56 13.09 -26.57 14.13
CA LYS A 56 13.61 -25.44 14.95
C LYS A 56 13.50 -24.11 14.20
N ASN A 57 13.85 -24.06 12.92
CA ASN A 57 13.75 -22.86 12.09
C ASN A 57 12.31 -22.35 11.92
N GLU A 58 11.33 -23.23 11.74
CA GLU A 58 9.92 -22.80 11.63
C GLU A 58 9.39 -22.16 12.91
N ILE A 59 9.82 -22.66 14.08
CA ILE A 59 9.47 -22.07 15.38
C ILE A 59 10.15 -20.71 15.55
N ASN A 60 11.44 -20.62 15.21
CA ASN A 60 12.19 -19.36 15.26
C ASN A 60 11.56 -18.27 14.38
N ASP A 61 11.23 -18.58 13.14
CA ASP A 61 10.67 -17.61 12.19
C ASP A 61 9.35 -17.04 12.70
N TYR A 62 8.50 -17.91 13.23
CA TYR A 62 7.22 -17.48 13.79
C TYR A 62 7.39 -16.75 15.11
N PHE A 63 8.33 -17.16 15.98
CA PHE A 63 8.68 -16.41 17.18
C PHE A 63 9.15 -14.99 16.84
N TYR A 64 10.05 -14.81 15.87
CA TYR A 64 10.53 -13.48 15.48
C TYR A 64 9.41 -12.63 14.86
N THR A 65 8.48 -13.25 14.13
CA THR A 65 7.29 -12.58 13.63
C THR A 65 6.43 -12.06 14.78
N LEU A 66 6.11 -12.92 15.75
CA LEU A 66 5.35 -12.54 16.95
C LEU A 66 6.07 -11.48 17.78
N TYR A 67 7.38 -11.62 17.96
CA TYR A 67 8.20 -10.66 18.71
C TYR A 67 8.19 -9.29 18.03
N SER A 68 8.36 -9.22 16.71
CA SER A 68 8.31 -7.96 15.96
C SER A 68 6.95 -7.28 16.08
N GLN A 69 5.85 -8.04 15.93
CA GLN A 69 4.49 -7.52 16.05
C GLN A 69 4.14 -7.05 17.47
N ASN A 70 4.76 -7.64 18.49
CA ASN A 70 4.47 -7.37 19.90
C ASN A 70 5.61 -6.63 20.63
N ALA A 71 6.58 -6.07 19.89
CA ALA A 71 7.79 -5.50 20.49
C ALA A 71 7.48 -4.39 21.51
N SER A 72 6.51 -3.52 21.19
CA SER A 72 6.04 -2.45 22.08
C SER A 72 5.38 -3.01 23.36
N TYR A 73 4.57 -4.06 23.23
CA TYR A 73 3.91 -4.71 24.36
C TYR A 73 4.88 -5.48 25.25
N VAL A 74 5.93 -6.07 24.68
CA VAL A 74 7.04 -6.67 25.44
C VAL A 74 7.80 -5.60 26.23
N GLN A 75 8.11 -4.46 25.61
CA GLN A 75 8.77 -3.34 26.29
C GLN A 75 7.92 -2.76 27.43
N GLN A 76 6.60 -2.74 27.27
CA GLN A 76 5.64 -2.29 28.27
C GLN A 76 5.32 -3.36 29.34
N GLY A 77 5.88 -4.57 29.21
CA GLY A 77 5.75 -5.65 30.18
C GLY A 77 4.42 -6.43 30.12
N TYR A 78 3.64 -6.30 29.04
CA TYR A 78 2.39 -7.05 28.85
C TYR A 78 2.63 -8.51 28.46
N TYR A 79 3.74 -8.79 27.77
CA TYR A 79 4.15 -10.14 27.38
C TYR A 79 5.61 -10.39 27.74
N THR A 80 5.93 -11.61 28.15
CA THR A 80 7.30 -12.07 28.32
C THR A 80 7.80 -12.79 27.06
N ILE A 81 9.12 -12.86 26.89
CA ILE A 81 9.75 -13.65 25.81
C ILE A 81 9.31 -15.13 25.89
N GLU A 82 9.21 -15.66 27.11
CA GLU A 82 8.76 -17.04 27.38
C GLU A 82 7.33 -17.26 26.87
N GLN A 83 6.42 -16.33 27.13
CA GLN A 83 5.02 -16.42 26.67
C GLN A 83 4.94 -16.42 25.14
N LEU A 84 5.69 -15.53 24.47
CA LEU A 84 5.74 -15.49 23.01
C LEU A 84 6.34 -16.76 22.42
N LEU A 85 7.34 -17.35 23.08
CA LEU A 85 7.95 -18.61 22.65
C LEU A 85 7.00 -19.80 22.83
N ASP A 86 6.29 -19.87 23.96
CA ASP A 86 5.24 -20.87 24.19
C ASP A 86 4.14 -20.75 23.12
N TYR A 87 3.67 -19.53 22.83
CA TYR A 87 2.70 -19.29 21.75
C TYR A 87 3.23 -19.69 20.37
N ALA A 88 4.51 -19.43 20.09
CA ALA A 88 5.10 -19.81 18.81
C ALA A 88 5.11 -21.34 18.63
N ILE A 89 5.55 -22.06 19.66
CA ILE A 89 5.58 -23.52 19.70
C ILE A 89 4.16 -24.08 19.57
N GLU A 90 3.23 -23.62 20.40
CA GLU A 90 1.85 -24.11 20.41
C GLU A 90 1.14 -23.85 19.08
N SER A 91 1.31 -22.66 18.50
CA SER A 91 0.72 -22.31 17.20
C SER A 91 1.23 -23.20 16.08
N LYS A 92 2.55 -23.48 16.03
CA LYS A 92 3.11 -24.39 15.03
C LYS A 92 2.63 -25.82 15.21
N MET A 93 2.43 -26.27 16.45
CA MET A 93 1.78 -27.57 16.71
C MET A 93 0.35 -27.62 16.19
N LYS A 94 -0.46 -26.61 16.53
CA LYS A 94 -1.86 -26.51 16.09
C LYS A 94 -1.96 -26.42 14.57
N THR A 95 -1.06 -25.67 13.94
CA THR A 95 -0.94 -25.59 12.47
C THR A 95 -0.62 -26.96 11.87
N ALA A 96 0.34 -27.69 12.43
CA ALA A 96 0.67 -29.04 11.97
C ALA A 96 -0.52 -30.02 12.10
N TYR A 97 -1.27 -29.95 13.20
CA TYR A 97 -2.54 -30.69 13.35
C TYR A 97 -3.55 -30.30 12.26
N LEU A 98 -3.77 -29.00 12.07
CA LEU A 98 -4.72 -28.52 11.07
C LEU A 98 -4.34 -28.99 9.66
N LEU A 99 -3.05 -28.97 9.31
CA LEU A 99 -2.57 -29.49 8.02
C LEU A 99 -2.90 -30.97 7.82
N THR A 100 -2.78 -31.81 8.86
CA THR A 100 -3.15 -33.24 8.77
C THR A 100 -4.65 -33.50 8.55
N GLU A 101 -5.49 -32.48 8.77
CA GLU A 101 -6.94 -32.54 8.53
C GLU A 101 -7.34 -31.80 7.24
N ALA A 102 -6.65 -30.69 6.94
CA ALA A 102 -6.84 -29.90 5.72
C ALA A 102 -6.46 -30.70 4.47
N MET A 103 -5.34 -31.42 4.50
CA MET A 103 -4.83 -32.12 3.33
C MET A 103 -5.79 -33.23 2.83
N PRO A 104 -6.33 -34.14 3.67
CA PRO A 104 -7.35 -35.08 3.23
C PRO A 104 -8.62 -34.38 2.75
N TYR A 105 -9.07 -33.34 3.46
CA TYR A 105 -10.25 -32.56 3.06
C TYR A 105 -10.09 -32.01 1.63
N LEU A 106 -8.94 -31.41 1.31
CA LEU A 106 -8.68 -30.79 0.02
C LEU A 106 -8.42 -31.78 -1.12
N ALA A 107 -8.06 -33.02 -0.78
CA ALA A 107 -7.63 -34.03 -1.74
C ALA A 107 -8.73 -35.02 -2.16
N THR A 108 -9.93 -34.97 -1.55
CA THR A 108 -11.00 -35.92 -1.88
C THR A 108 -12.23 -35.25 -2.49
N ALA A 109 -12.76 -35.87 -3.54
CA ALA A 109 -13.96 -35.38 -4.24
C ALA A 109 -15.25 -35.49 -3.42
N GLU A 110 -15.26 -36.23 -2.30
CA GLU A 110 -16.41 -36.30 -1.39
C GLU A 110 -16.51 -35.06 -0.50
N SER A 111 -15.38 -34.46 -0.14
CA SER A 111 -15.29 -33.26 0.71
C SER A 111 -15.11 -31.96 -0.06
N THR A 112 -14.82 -32.03 -1.37
CA THR A 112 -14.62 -30.86 -2.24
C THR A 112 -15.35 -31.03 -3.57
N SER A 113 -15.16 -30.09 -4.50
CA SER A 113 -15.74 -30.19 -5.84
C SER A 113 -14.98 -31.17 -6.75
N ASN A 114 -15.71 -31.83 -7.66
CA ASN A 114 -15.09 -32.62 -8.75
C ASN A 114 -14.13 -31.79 -9.61
N GLN A 115 -14.42 -30.49 -9.73
CA GLN A 115 -13.60 -29.56 -10.49
C GLN A 115 -12.23 -29.36 -9.82
N ARG A 116 -12.20 -29.16 -8.49
CA ARG A 116 -10.94 -29.11 -7.71
C ARG A 116 -10.15 -30.39 -7.87
N TYR A 117 -10.79 -31.54 -7.63
CA TYR A 117 -10.12 -32.84 -7.63
C TYR A 117 -9.40 -33.13 -8.97
N ALA A 118 -10.00 -32.71 -10.09
CA ALA A 118 -9.42 -32.89 -11.41
C ALA A 118 -8.13 -32.07 -11.65
N GLN A 119 -7.88 -31.02 -10.87
CA GLN A 119 -6.79 -30.06 -11.07
C GLN A 119 -5.71 -30.11 -9.98
N LEU A 120 -5.77 -31.12 -9.10
CA LEU A 120 -4.78 -31.33 -8.03
C LEU A 120 -3.42 -31.71 -8.60
N SER A 121 -2.37 -31.04 -8.13
CA SER A 121 -0.99 -31.28 -8.54
C SER A 121 -0.52 -32.70 -8.20
N GLY A 122 -1.00 -33.29 -7.11
CA GLY A 122 -0.71 -34.65 -6.68
C GLY A 122 -1.69 -35.72 -7.18
N GLY A 123 -2.69 -35.36 -8.01
CA GLY A 123 -3.67 -36.31 -8.55
C GLY A 123 -4.46 -37.06 -7.48
N GLY A 124 -4.81 -36.39 -6.38
CA GLY A 124 -5.53 -36.97 -5.23
C GLY A 124 -4.64 -37.61 -4.16
N ALA A 125 -3.31 -37.58 -4.32
CA ALA A 125 -2.39 -37.85 -3.22
C ALA A 125 -2.45 -36.73 -2.16
N PHE A 126 -2.17 -37.07 -0.91
CA PHE A 126 -2.09 -36.13 0.21
C PHE A 126 -0.89 -36.44 1.11
N VAL A 127 0.26 -36.76 0.50
CA VAL A 127 1.48 -37.10 1.25
C VAL A 127 2.23 -35.83 1.64
N ASN A 128 2.34 -34.87 0.73
CA ASN A 128 3.01 -33.58 0.92
C ASN A 128 2.02 -32.43 0.72
N PRO A 129 2.26 -31.25 1.32
CA PRO A 129 1.39 -30.08 1.15
C PRO A 129 1.13 -29.71 -0.33
N VAL A 130 2.14 -29.80 -1.19
CA VAL A 130 2.00 -29.49 -2.63
C VAL A 130 1.06 -30.44 -3.38
N ASP A 131 0.84 -31.66 -2.88
CA ASP A 131 0.02 -32.67 -3.56
C ASP A 131 -1.46 -32.27 -3.60
N VAL A 132 -1.92 -31.54 -2.58
CA VAL A 132 -3.34 -31.17 -2.38
C VAL A 132 -3.68 -29.78 -2.91
N LEU A 133 -2.70 -29.09 -3.48
CA LEU A 133 -2.89 -27.81 -4.16
C LEU A 133 -3.28 -28.03 -5.60
N THR A 134 -4.20 -27.20 -6.09
CA THR A 134 -4.48 -27.08 -7.52
C THR A 134 -3.25 -26.52 -8.27
N HIS A 135 -3.23 -26.62 -9.59
CA HIS A 135 -2.16 -26.04 -10.40
C HIS A 135 -2.03 -24.51 -10.24
N ALA A 136 -3.15 -23.82 -10.07
CA ALA A 136 -3.16 -22.36 -9.85
C ALA A 136 -2.62 -22.01 -8.45
N GLU A 137 -3.10 -22.67 -7.39
CA GLU A 137 -2.61 -22.45 -6.02
C GLU A 137 -1.12 -22.79 -5.89
N LYS A 138 -0.66 -23.86 -6.54
CA LYS A 138 0.77 -24.19 -6.60
C LYS A 138 1.58 -23.10 -7.29
N SER A 139 1.10 -22.58 -8.41
CA SER A 139 1.79 -21.52 -9.17
C SER A 139 1.87 -20.23 -8.36
N LEU A 140 0.80 -19.87 -7.64
CA LEU A 140 0.77 -18.74 -6.70
C LEU A 140 1.83 -18.88 -5.60
N ALA A 141 1.90 -20.06 -4.96
CA ALA A 141 2.89 -20.33 -3.92
C ALA A 141 4.34 -20.19 -4.43
N ILE A 142 4.61 -20.71 -5.64
CA ILE A 142 5.93 -20.61 -6.27
C ILE A 142 6.24 -19.17 -6.66
N TRP A 143 5.30 -18.45 -7.26
CA TRP A 143 5.46 -17.04 -7.63
C TRP A 143 5.78 -16.18 -6.41
N SER A 144 5.06 -16.36 -5.30
CA SER A 144 5.31 -15.61 -4.07
C SER A 144 6.74 -15.79 -3.56
N VAL A 145 7.28 -17.02 -3.59
CA VAL A 145 8.68 -17.27 -3.22
C VAL A 145 9.63 -16.64 -4.23
N ASN A 146 9.37 -16.80 -5.53
CA ASN A 146 10.23 -16.26 -6.58
C ASN A 146 10.31 -14.73 -6.51
N LYS A 147 9.16 -14.04 -6.38
CA LYS A 147 9.07 -12.59 -6.26
C LYS A 147 9.85 -12.08 -5.05
N ASN A 148 9.67 -12.68 -3.88
CA ASN A 148 10.43 -12.31 -2.68
C ASN A 148 11.95 -12.48 -2.86
N MET A 149 12.38 -13.51 -3.58
CA MET A 149 13.79 -13.74 -3.88
C MET A 149 14.33 -12.72 -4.91
N ASP A 150 13.54 -12.39 -5.93
CA ASP A 150 13.90 -11.38 -6.93
C ASP A 150 13.98 -9.98 -6.32
N ASP A 151 13.05 -9.61 -5.44
CA ASP A 151 13.09 -8.34 -4.70
C ASP A 151 14.31 -8.26 -3.79
N SER A 152 14.66 -9.38 -3.14
CA SER A 152 15.89 -9.47 -2.36
C SER A 152 17.15 -9.35 -3.22
N LEU A 153 17.15 -9.93 -4.43
CA LEU A 153 18.26 -9.82 -5.37
C LEU A 153 18.44 -8.39 -5.85
N GLU A 154 17.36 -7.68 -6.19
CA GLU A 154 17.45 -6.30 -6.64
C GLU A 154 17.94 -5.38 -5.52
N SER A 155 17.42 -5.54 -4.30
CA SER A 155 17.90 -4.81 -3.13
C SER A 155 19.40 -5.05 -2.83
N LEU A 156 19.86 -6.30 -2.94
CA LEU A 156 21.27 -6.65 -2.75
C LEU A 156 22.15 -6.13 -3.91
N ARG A 157 21.63 -6.13 -5.14
CA ARG A 157 22.31 -5.58 -6.31
C ARG A 157 22.49 -4.07 -6.18
N GLU A 158 21.45 -3.36 -5.75
CA GLU A 158 21.52 -1.93 -5.47
C GLU A 158 22.53 -1.65 -4.35
N THR A 159 22.51 -2.45 -3.28
CA THR A 159 23.48 -2.35 -2.19
C THR A 159 24.92 -2.50 -2.70
N ALA A 160 25.21 -3.53 -3.51
CA ALA A 160 26.52 -3.75 -4.11
C ALA A 160 26.93 -2.60 -5.06
N TYR A 161 25.99 -2.07 -5.82
CA TYR A 161 26.21 -0.89 -6.66
C TYR A 161 26.60 0.33 -5.82
N ILE A 162 25.82 0.65 -4.79
CA ILE A 162 26.07 1.76 -3.86
C ILE A 162 27.42 1.60 -3.17
N GLU A 163 27.76 0.40 -2.68
CA GLU A 163 29.06 0.14 -2.06
C GLU A 163 30.22 0.41 -3.03
N SER A 164 30.05 0.08 -4.31
CA SER A 164 31.07 0.34 -5.33
C SER A 164 31.24 1.83 -5.65
N LEU A 165 30.17 2.62 -5.54
CA LEU A 165 30.22 4.08 -5.65
C LEU A 165 31.00 4.69 -4.47
N ASN A 166 31.05 4.04 -3.31
CA ASN A 166 31.75 4.57 -2.13
C ASN A 166 33.28 4.46 -2.20
N GLU A 167 33.83 3.64 -3.10
CA GLU A 167 35.28 3.43 -3.22
C GLU A 167 36.08 4.70 -3.59
N PRO A 168 35.62 5.55 -4.54
CA PRO A 168 36.16 6.89 -4.74
C PRO A 168 36.14 7.78 -3.50
N ALA A 169 35.03 7.80 -2.74
CA ALA A 169 34.87 8.65 -1.55
C ALA A 169 35.92 8.32 -0.47
N LYS A 170 36.29 7.04 -0.32
CA LYS A 170 37.36 6.60 0.60
C LYS A 170 38.74 7.20 0.28
N LYS A 171 38.95 7.73 -0.92
CA LYS A 171 40.22 8.33 -1.37
C LYS A 171 40.29 9.84 -1.17
N ILE A 172 39.20 10.48 -0.73
CA ILE A 172 39.13 11.92 -0.47
C ILE A 172 39.78 12.23 0.88
N SER A 173 40.58 13.30 0.94
CA SER A 173 41.21 13.75 2.18
C SER A 173 40.15 14.20 3.19
N LYS A 174 40.29 13.76 4.44
CA LYS A 174 39.43 14.12 5.58
C LYS A 174 40.06 15.17 6.51
N GLU A 175 41.03 15.93 6.01
CA GLU A 175 41.76 16.93 6.79
C GLU A 175 41.65 18.31 6.14
N ASN A 176 41.58 19.37 6.96
CA ASN A 176 41.54 20.79 6.56
C ASN A 176 40.37 21.11 5.62
N VAL A 177 39.18 20.63 5.99
CA VAL A 177 37.96 20.79 5.21
C VAL A 177 37.35 22.16 5.51
N ALA A 178 37.14 22.97 4.48
CA ALA A 178 36.45 24.26 4.62
C ALA A 178 34.94 24.11 4.41
N SER A 179 34.52 23.37 3.38
CA SER A 179 33.10 23.10 3.09
C SER A 179 32.90 21.97 2.08
N ILE A 180 31.67 21.46 1.99
CA ILE A 180 31.22 20.46 1.02
C ILE A 180 30.12 21.07 0.13
N HIS A 181 30.07 20.65 -1.14
CA HIS A 181 29.15 21.20 -2.14
C HIS A 181 28.56 20.13 -3.04
N PHE A 182 27.33 20.35 -3.50
CA PHE A 182 26.76 19.61 -4.63
C PHE A 182 27.48 19.99 -5.92
N THR A 183 27.73 19.02 -6.80
CA THR A 183 28.15 19.35 -8.17
C THR A 183 27.01 20.05 -8.92
N ALA A 184 27.34 20.78 -9.99
CA ALA A 184 26.33 21.40 -10.86
C ALA A 184 25.37 20.36 -11.48
N ALA A 185 25.88 19.17 -11.81
CA ALA A 185 25.06 18.08 -12.32
C ALA A 185 24.06 17.56 -11.27
N THR A 186 24.50 17.45 -10.01
CA THR A 186 23.63 17.07 -8.88
C THR A 186 22.54 18.10 -8.64
N LEU A 187 22.88 19.40 -8.66
CA LEU A 187 21.90 20.48 -8.50
C LEU A 187 20.88 20.52 -9.64
N ALA A 188 21.29 20.20 -10.86
CA ALA A 188 20.37 20.10 -12.00
C ALA A 188 19.49 18.84 -11.96
N TYR A 189 19.94 17.80 -11.24
CA TYR A 189 19.21 16.54 -11.09
C TYR A 189 18.18 16.60 -9.97
N LEU A 190 18.51 17.25 -8.86
CA LEU A 190 17.61 17.41 -7.72
C LEU A 190 16.44 18.33 -8.10
N LYS A 191 15.22 17.85 -7.84
CA LYS A 191 13.99 18.61 -8.02
C LYS A 191 13.65 19.42 -6.77
N ASP A 192 12.89 20.49 -6.95
CA ASP A 192 12.28 21.25 -5.86
C ASP A 192 10.99 20.56 -5.34
N VAL A 193 10.38 19.69 -6.14
CA VAL A 193 9.15 18.94 -5.81
C VAL A 193 9.31 17.47 -6.18
N TYR A 194 8.93 16.59 -5.25
CA TYR A 194 8.86 15.14 -5.46
C TYR A 194 7.48 14.59 -5.09
N TYR A 195 7.09 13.48 -5.72
CA TYR A 195 5.83 12.80 -5.44
C TYR A 195 6.03 11.51 -4.62
N GLU A 196 5.02 11.11 -3.84
CA GLU A 196 5.00 9.85 -3.08
C GLU A 196 5.37 8.66 -3.98
N GLY A 197 6.37 7.86 -3.58
CA GLY A 197 6.87 6.74 -4.38
C GLY A 197 7.91 7.11 -5.46
N GLU A 198 8.21 8.39 -5.71
CA GLU A 198 9.37 8.73 -6.54
C GLU A 198 10.67 8.32 -5.85
N GLU A 199 11.62 7.81 -6.62
CA GLU A 199 12.96 7.46 -6.18
C GLU A 199 14.01 8.38 -6.81
N ILE A 200 15.18 8.49 -6.17
CA ILE A 200 16.34 9.17 -6.75
C ILE A 200 17.45 8.17 -7.08
N ASP A 201 18.04 8.33 -8.26
CA ASP A 201 19.26 7.66 -8.66
C ASP A 201 20.43 8.24 -7.87
N ARG A 202 20.84 7.49 -6.85
CA ARG A 202 21.95 7.85 -5.96
C ARG A 202 23.28 7.97 -6.70
N GLY A 203 23.44 7.32 -7.85
CA GLY A 203 24.62 7.46 -8.70
C GLY A 203 24.76 8.85 -9.33
N LYS A 204 23.66 9.60 -9.42
CA LYS A 204 23.65 10.99 -9.89
C LYS A 204 23.95 12.00 -8.79
N LEU A 205 23.95 11.58 -7.52
CA LEU A 205 24.33 12.43 -6.39
C LEU A 205 25.84 12.48 -6.21
N ASN A 206 26.47 13.49 -6.81
CA ASN A 206 27.89 13.77 -6.64
C ASN A 206 28.14 15.05 -5.83
N VAL A 207 29.19 15.03 -5.03
CA VAL A 207 29.65 16.15 -4.22
C VAL A 207 31.15 16.37 -4.42
N TYR A 208 31.63 17.53 -4.01
CA TYR A 208 33.06 17.83 -3.91
C TYR A 208 33.35 18.60 -2.62
N VAL A 209 34.59 18.54 -2.17
CA VAL A 209 35.08 19.22 -0.97
C VAL A 209 35.98 20.38 -1.36
N THR A 210 35.77 21.53 -0.73
CA THR A 210 36.69 22.66 -0.75
C THR A 210 37.51 22.64 0.54
N TYR A 211 38.83 22.72 0.42
CA TYR A 211 39.76 22.70 1.55
C TYR A 211 40.12 24.12 2.03
N ASP A 212 40.70 24.24 3.21
CA ASP A 212 41.11 25.52 3.82
C ASP A 212 42.11 26.32 2.96
N ASP A 213 42.83 25.64 2.06
CA ASP A 213 43.77 26.25 1.10
C ASP A 213 43.12 26.63 -0.25
N GLU A 214 41.79 26.63 -0.31
CA GLU A 214 40.96 26.91 -1.48
C GLU A 214 41.10 25.88 -2.62
N THR A 215 41.81 24.77 -2.41
CA THR A 215 41.82 23.67 -3.38
C THR A 215 40.53 22.85 -3.30
N VAL A 216 40.20 22.16 -4.40
CA VAL A 216 38.95 21.40 -4.54
C VAL A 216 39.27 19.93 -4.83
N SER A 217 38.54 19.01 -4.20
CA SER A 217 38.64 17.58 -4.48
C SER A 217 38.14 17.25 -5.89
N SER A 218 38.46 16.05 -6.38
CA SER A 218 37.66 15.48 -7.49
C SER A 218 36.22 15.25 -7.02
N ASP A 219 35.26 15.34 -7.94
CA ASP A 219 33.88 14.93 -7.68
C ASP A 219 33.83 13.46 -7.24
N PHE A 220 32.97 13.16 -6.28
CA PHE A 220 32.74 11.81 -5.80
C PHE A 220 31.27 11.62 -5.40
N PRO A 221 30.74 10.40 -5.53
CA PRO A 221 29.34 10.13 -5.20
C PRO A 221 29.11 10.14 -3.69
N VAL A 222 27.89 10.47 -3.30
CA VAL A 222 27.47 10.54 -1.90
C VAL A 222 27.26 9.14 -1.35
N SER A 223 28.05 8.77 -0.33
CA SER A 223 27.93 7.45 0.29
C SER A 223 26.72 7.31 1.21
N GLY A 224 26.23 6.07 1.39
CA GLY A 224 25.15 5.78 2.34
C GLY A 224 25.43 6.28 3.76
N SER A 225 26.67 6.13 4.23
CA SER A 225 27.11 6.62 5.54
C SER A 225 27.18 8.14 5.67
N MET A 226 27.12 8.88 4.56
CA MET A 226 27.13 10.34 4.58
C MET A 226 25.74 10.94 4.73
N PHE A 227 24.65 10.17 4.56
CA PHE A 227 23.32 10.71 4.80
C PHE A 227 23.05 10.82 6.30
N LYS A 228 22.88 12.06 6.76
CA LYS A 228 22.29 12.34 8.08
C LYS A 228 20.77 12.24 8.02
N THR A 229 20.21 12.73 6.91
CA THR A 229 18.80 12.61 6.56
C THR A 229 18.73 12.13 5.11
N ALA A 230 18.26 10.90 4.90
CA ALA A 230 18.13 10.33 3.56
C ALA A 230 16.93 10.93 2.80
N PHE A 231 16.96 10.84 1.47
CA PHE A 231 15.80 11.13 0.65
C PHE A 231 14.64 10.19 1.02
N SER A 232 13.42 10.71 1.08
CA SER A 232 12.24 9.94 1.45
C SER A 232 11.00 10.56 0.84
N THR A 233 10.21 9.74 0.16
CA THR A 233 8.89 10.11 -0.36
C THR A 233 7.74 9.60 0.52
N GLU A 234 8.03 9.18 1.76
CA GLU A 234 7.02 8.74 2.75
C GLU A 234 6.56 9.89 3.64
N PHE A 235 5.26 10.20 3.71
CA PHE A 235 4.77 11.25 4.61
C PHE A 235 5.07 10.95 6.09
N GLY A 236 5.31 12.00 6.88
CA GLY A 236 5.45 11.84 8.33
C GLY A 236 4.21 11.18 8.95
N SER A 237 4.40 10.39 10.02
CA SER A 237 3.32 9.63 10.68
C SER A 237 2.13 10.49 11.11
N ASP A 238 2.35 11.79 11.32
CA ASP A 238 1.35 12.75 11.80
C ASP A 238 0.65 13.50 10.64
N ASN A 239 1.09 13.32 9.38
CA ASN A 239 0.53 13.96 8.18
C ASN A 239 -0.40 13.01 7.41
N THR A 240 -1.46 12.53 8.08
CA THR A 240 -2.43 11.59 7.49
C THR A 240 -3.25 12.18 6.34
N SER A 241 -3.31 13.51 6.25
CA SER A 241 -4.02 14.23 5.17
C SER A 241 -3.19 14.35 3.90
N LYS A 242 -1.92 13.89 3.91
CA LYS A 242 -0.98 13.95 2.79
C LYS A 242 -0.85 15.35 2.16
N ASN A 243 -0.90 16.38 3.00
CA ASN A 243 -0.65 17.76 2.57
C ASN A 243 0.83 17.93 2.18
N PRO A 244 1.16 18.87 1.26
CA PRO A 244 2.55 19.15 0.89
C PRO A 244 3.45 19.30 2.13
N GLU A 245 4.53 18.52 2.17
CA GLU A 245 5.43 18.43 3.32
C GLU A 245 6.84 18.85 2.90
N GLU A 246 7.39 19.88 3.55
CA GLU A 246 8.77 20.27 3.33
C GLU A 246 9.72 19.25 3.93
N LYS A 247 10.60 18.74 3.09
CA LYS A 247 11.60 17.74 3.43
C LYS A 247 12.98 18.21 3.00
N LYS A 248 13.99 17.49 3.47
CA LYS A 248 15.37 17.76 3.10
C LYS A 248 16.18 16.49 2.99
N ILE A 249 17.17 16.56 2.11
CA ILE A 249 18.28 15.62 2.05
C ILE A 249 19.44 16.29 2.79
N GLU A 250 20.03 15.62 3.78
CA GLU A 250 21.21 16.13 4.50
C GLU A 250 22.38 15.17 4.36
N ILE A 251 23.49 15.72 3.89
CA ILE A 251 24.74 15.01 3.67
C ILE A 251 25.78 15.59 4.64
N VAL A 252 26.47 14.70 5.35
CA VAL A 252 27.54 15.03 6.28
C VAL A 252 28.87 14.49 5.77
N PHE A 253 29.88 15.33 5.86
CA PHE A 253 31.28 14.95 5.67
C PHE A 253 32.05 15.18 6.97
N GLU A 254 32.56 14.10 7.55
CA GLU A 254 33.32 14.12 8.80
C GLU A 254 34.80 14.44 8.53
N GLU A 255 35.24 15.59 9.02
CA GLU A 255 36.64 15.99 9.09
C GLU A 255 37.30 15.42 10.35
N THR A 256 38.54 14.95 10.21
CA THR A 256 39.38 14.45 11.31
C THR A 256 40.47 15.48 11.65
N LYS A 257 40.40 16.09 12.84
CA LYS A 257 41.42 17.01 13.36
C LYS A 257 42.24 16.34 14.44
N THR A 258 43.57 16.53 14.41
CA THR A 258 44.44 16.12 15.52
C THR A 258 44.81 17.33 16.36
N VAL A 259 44.15 17.49 17.50
CA VAL A 259 44.40 18.59 18.45
C VAL A 259 45.05 18.04 19.71
N SER A 260 46.29 18.48 19.99
CA SER A 260 47.05 18.07 21.19
C SER A 260 47.19 16.55 21.39
N GLY A 261 47.20 15.77 20.31
CA GLY A 261 47.35 14.31 20.35
C GLY A 261 46.03 13.52 20.49
N ASN A 262 44.89 14.21 20.58
CA ASN A 262 43.56 13.60 20.50
C ASN A 262 42.97 13.80 19.10
N VAL A 263 42.19 12.82 18.65
CA VAL A 263 41.42 12.90 17.40
C VAL A 263 40.06 13.53 17.72
N GLU A 264 39.77 14.67 17.10
CA GLU A 264 38.48 15.35 17.13
C GLU A 264 37.80 15.17 15.76
N ILE A 265 36.48 14.97 15.75
CA ILE A 265 35.68 14.85 14.52
C ILE A 265 34.80 16.09 14.40
N GLU A 266 34.85 16.76 13.25
CA GLU A 266 34.02 17.91 12.93
C GLU A 266 33.11 17.59 11.74
N GLU A 267 31.82 17.89 11.85
CA GLU A 267 30.81 17.60 10.81
C GLU A 267 30.59 18.80 9.89
N HIS A 268 30.78 18.61 8.59
CA HIS A 268 30.41 19.57 7.55
C HIS A 268 29.11 19.11 6.89
N THR A 269 28.05 19.92 6.97
CA THR A 269 26.70 19.55 6.47
C THR A 269 26.36 20.29 5.18
N LEU A 270 25.77 19.56 4.22
CA LEU A 270 25.20 20.05 2.97
C LEU A 270 23.74 19.60 2.90
N SER A 271 22.83 20.50 2.54
CA SER A 271 21.40 20.20 2.48
C SER A 271 20.74 20.66 1.18
N HIS A 272 19.75 19.90 0.72
CA HIS A 272 18.79 20.30 -0.31
C HIS A 272 17.38 20.15 0.24
N GLU A 273 16.58 21.20 0.17
CA GLU A 273 15.18 21.21 0.59
C GLU A 273 14.28 20.90 -0.60
N TYR A 274 13.19 20.17 -0.37
CA TYR A 274 12.21 19.83 -1.40
C TYR A 274 10.82 19.66 -0.78
N THR A 275 9.79 19.95 -1.56
CA THR A 275 8.41 19.69 -1.17
C THR A 275 7.98 18.29 -1.61
N LEU A 276 7.58 17.43 -0.67
CA LEU A 276 6.91 16.16 -0.96
C LEU A 276 5.41 16.39 -1.19
N LYS A 277 4.87 15.83 -2.26
CA LYS A 277 3.43 15.86 -2.60
C LYS A 277 2.90 14.44 -2.78
N SER A 278 1.60 14.22 -2.54
CA SER A 278 1.02 12.90 -2.78
C SER A 278 0.89 12.67 -4.28
N THR A 279 1.12 11.44 -4.72
CA THR A 279 0.71 11.05 -6.07
C THR A 279 -0.79 11.21 -6.22
N ARG A 280 -1.23 11.45 -7.45
CA ARG A 280 -2.65 11.43 -7.77
C ARG A 280 -3.12 9.99 -7.64
N ALA A 281 -4.17 9.75 -6.86
CA ALA A 281 -4.89 8.51 -7.03
C ALA A 281 -5.58 8.57 -8.39
N THR A 282 -5.31 7.59 -9.25
CA THR A 282 -6.22 7.24 -10.33
C THR A 282 -7.48 6.64 -9.69
N LYS A 283 -8.61 6.85 -10.35
CA LYS A 283 -9.94 6.53 -9.82
C LYS A 283 -9.96 5.12 -9.23
N ASN A 284 -10.49 5.04 -8.00
CA ASN A 284 -10.76 3.82 -7.23
C ASN A 284 -11.05 2.62 -8.14
N ASP A 285 -10.25 1.56 -8.00
CA ASP A 285 -10.74 0.23 -8.30
C ASP A 285 -12.02 0.03 -7.48
N PRO A 286 -13.14 -0.36 -8.09
CA PRO A 286 -14.25 -0.85 -7.29
C PRO A 286 -13.70 -1.96 -6.38
N GLU A 287 -14.13 -1.99 -5.13
CA GLU A 287 -13.92 -3.18 -4.30
C GLU A 287 -14.55 -4.35 -5.07
N GLU A 288 -13.71 -5.08 -5.80
CA GLU A 288 -14.16 -6.30 -6.43
C GLU A 288 -14.52 -7.25 -5.30
N GLU A 289 -15.75 -7.74 -5.32
CA GLU A 289 -16.15 -8.81 -4.41
C GLU A 289 -15.12 -9.94 -4.54
N GLU A 290 -14.61 -10.38 -3.39
CA GLU A 290 -13.64 -11.46 -3.32
C GLU A 290 -14.25 -12.74 -3.92
N ASP A 291 -13.92 -13.02 -5.18
CA ASP A 291 -14.28 -14.28 -5.82
C ASP A 291 -13.31 -15.38 -5.35
N LEU A 292 -13.73 -16.13 -4.34
CA LEU A 292 -12.96 -17.24 -3.76
C LEU A 292 -12.63 -18.35 -4.78
N SER A 293 -13.36 -18.42 -5.90
CA SER A 293 -13.11 -19.37 -6.99
C SER A 293 -11.97 -18.93 -7.91
N MET A 294 -11.49 -17.69 -7.73
CA MET A 294 -10.36 -17.10 -8.44
C MET A 294 -9.17 -16.98 -7.49
N VAL A 295 -7.98 -16.92 -8.10
CA VAL A 295 -6.73 -16.54 -7.46
C VAL A 295 -6.07 -15.50 -8.33
N GLU A 296 -5.38 -14.56 -7.69
CA GLU A 296 -4.59 -13.55 -8.39
C GLU A 296 -3.12 -13.95 -8.31
N ILE A 297 -2.48 -14.03 -9.47
CA ILE A 297 -1.07 -14.38 -9.59
C ILE A 297 -0.43 -13.33 -10.48
N ASN A 298 0.52 -12.56 -9.96
CA ASN A 298 1.19 -11.51 -10.73
C ASN A 298 0.17 -10.55 -11.41
N ASP A 299 -0.79 -10.05 -10.63
CA ASP A 299 -1.88 -9.15 -11.03
C ASP A 299 -2.86 -9.73 -12.09
N VAL A 300 -2.77 -11.05 -12.34
CA VAL A 300 -3.69 -11.74 -13.24
C VAL A 300 -4.68 -12.59 -12.44
N LYS A 301 -5.96 -12.23 -12.52
CA LYS A 301 -7.06 -13.06 -12.00
C LYS A 301 -7.26 -14.29 -12.90
N ILE A 302 -7.20 -15.46 -12.28
CA ILE A 302 -7.40 -16.75 -12.94
C ILE A 302 -8.17 -17.70 -12.04
N SER A 303 -8.92 -18.63 -12.63
CA SER A 303 -9.63 -19.63 -11.84
C SER A 303 -8.64 -20.43 -10.98
N ARG A 304 -9.00 -20.63 -9.71
CA ARG A 304 -8.34 -21.57 -8.79
C ARG A 304 -8.28 -22.98 -9.38
N TYR A 305 -9.20 -23.31 -10.28
CA TYR A 305 -9.28 -24.60 -10.97
C TYR A 305 -8.80 -24.55 -12.42
N ALA A 306 -7.96 -23.56 -12.77
CA ALA A 306 -7.37 -23.49 -14.08
C ALA A 306 -6.39 -24.65 -14.34
N THR A 307 -6.40 -25.12 -15.58
CA THR A 307 -5.45 -26.11 -16.10
C THR A 307 -4.07 -25.50 -16.28
N VAL A 308 -3.05 -26.35 -16.39
CA VAL A 308 -1.68 -25.91 -16.71
C VAL A 308 -1.60 -25.12 -18.02
N ASP A 309 -2.39 -25.51 -19.03
CA ASP A 309 -2.38 -24.84 -20.33
C ASP A 309 -2.98 -23.43 -20.26
N GLU A 310 -4.03 -23.24 -19.44
CA GLU A 310 -4.62 -21.92 -19.19
C GLU A 310 -3.67 -21.01 -18.41
N LEU A 311 -2.98 -21.55 -17.39
CA LEU A 311 -1.96 -20.79 -16.64
C LEU A 311 -0.81 -20.36 -17.55
N LYS A 312 -0.32 -21.25 -18.42
CA LYS A 312 0.73 -20.92 -19.40
C LYS A 312 0.27 -19.91 -20.44
N ALA A 313 -0.97 -20.01 -20.89
CA ALA A 313 -1.52 -19.05 -21.86
C ALA A 313 -1.59 -17.63 -21.31
N LYS A 314 -1.69 -17.48 -19.98
CA LYS A 314 -1.66 -16.19 -19.26
C LYS A 314 -0.30 -15.83 -18.67
N ASP A 315 0.75 -16.60 -18.95
CA ASP A 315 2.11 -16.42 -18.40
C ASP A 315 2.19 -16.41 -16.86
N VAL A 316 1.29 -17.16 -16.20
CA VAL A 316 1.25 -17.29 -14.72
C VAL A 316 1.50 -18.70 -14.23
N TYR A 317 2.16 -19.51 -15.07
CA TYR A 317 2.61 -20.85 -14.69
C TYR A 317 4.07 -20.81 -14.23
N PHE A 318 4.27 -20.92 -12.92
CA PHE A 318 5.60 -20.83 -12.32
C PHE A 318 6.15 -22.20 -11.90
N VAL A 319 7.48 -22.32 -11.95
CA VAL A 319 8.22 -23.49 -11.48
C VAL A 319 9.22 -23.10 -10.40
N GLU A 320 9.51 -24.04 -9.50
CA GLU A 320 10.54 -23.87 -8.48
C GLU A 320 11.89 -23.59 -9.15
N ARG A 321 12.62 -22.63 -8.60
CA ARG A 321 13.91 -22.16 -9.11
C ARG A 321 15.06 -22.78 -8.35
N ASP A 322 16.15 -23.03 -9.07
CA ASP A 322 17.43 -23.41 -8.50
C ASP A 322 18.38 -22.21 -8.54
N PHE A 323 18.29 -21.37 -7.51
CA PHE A 323 19.09 -20.15 -7.40
C PHE A 323 20.61 -20.41 -7.43
N GLN A 324 21.06 -21.59 -7.00
CA GLN A 324 22.47 -21.96 -7.08
C GLN A 324 22.89 -22.21 -8.53
N ALA A 325 22.07 -22.94 -9.29
CA ALA A 325 22.30 -23.17 -10.72
C ALA A 325 22.23 -21.86 -11.53
N GLU A 326 21.31 -20.96 -11.19
CA GLU A 326 21.21 -19.62 -11.80
C GLU A 326 22.46 -18.78 -11.54
N TYR A 327 22.95 -18.74 -10.29
CA TYR A 327 24.19 -18.05 -9.94
C TYR A 327 25.39 -18.61 -10.72
N ASP A 328 25.52 -19.93 -10.80
CA ASP A 328 26.62 -20.58 -11.52
C ASP A 328 26.57 -20.26 -13.03
N ALA A 329 25.36 -20.20 -13.61
CA ALA A 329 25.15 -19.81 -15.01
C ALA A 329 25.50 -18.33 -15.25
N LEU A 330 25.02 -17.42 -14.39
CA LEU A 330 25.28 -15.98 -14.49
C LEU A 330 26.78 -15.69 -14.40
N LYS A 331 27.49 -16.33 -13.47
CA LYS A 331 28.94 -16.19 -13.30
C LYS A 331 29.75 -16.66 -14.51
N ALA A 332 29.23 -17.64 -15.25
CA ALA A 332 29.86 -18.15 -16.47
C ALA A 332 29.60 -17.29 -17.71
N GLN A 333 28.63 -16.36 -17.65
CA GLN A 333 28.26 -15.49 -18.75
C GLN A 333 29.28 -14.36 -18.95
N PRO A 334 29.91 -14.22 -20.13
CA PRO A 334 30.80 -13.10 -20.42
C PRO A 334 30.05 -11.76 -20.35
N GLY A 335 30.60 -10.82 -19.58
CA GLY A 335 29.99 -9.48 -19.43
C GLY A 335 28.76 -9.44 -18.53
N ALA A 336 28.52 -10.47 -17.71
CA ALA A 336 27.46 -10.45 -16.70
C ALA A 336 27.57 -9.21 -15.79
N ASP A 337 26.42 -8.68 -15.37
CA ASP A 337 26.37 -7.60 -14.39
C ASP A 337 27.06 -8.05 -13.10
N ARG A 338 28.18 -7.40 -12.77
CA ARG A 338 28.99 -7.74 -11.61
C ARG A 338 28.20 -7.59 -10.31
N PHE A 339 27.30 -6.63 -10.22
CA PHE A 339 26.51 -6.35 -9.02
C PHE A 339 25.44 -7.41 -8.83
N MET A 340 24.85 -7.90 -9.93
CA MET A 340 23.93 -9.03 -9.87
C MET A 340 24.64 -10.33 -9.46
N VAL A 341 25.87 -10.55 -9.93
CA VAL A 341 26.69 -11.69 -9.47
C VAL A 341 26.97 -11.60 -7.96
N GLU A 342 27.25 -10.40 -7.45
CA GLU A 342 27.45 -10.16 -6.01
C GLU A 342 26.16 -10.37 -5.22
N ALA A 343 25.03 -9.84 -5.71
CA ALA A 343 23.71 -10.02 -5.12
C ALA A 343 23.32 -11.49 -4.96
N TYR A 344 23.50 -12.31 -6.00
CA TYR A 344 23.26 -13.75 -5.90
C TYR A 344 24.19 -14.42 -4.88
N SER A 345 25.47 -14.03 -4.84
CA SER A 345 26.42 -14.54 -3.86
C SER A 345 25.98 -14.23 -2.43
N ASP A 346 25.46 -13.03 -2.21
CA ASP A 346 24.98 -12.58 -0.89
C ASP A 346 23.63 -13.19 -0.52
N LEU A 347 22.70 -13.35 -1.47
CA LEU A 347 21.45 -14.07 -1.25
C LEU A 347 21.74 -15.51 -0.81
N LEU A 348 22.54 -16.25 -1.58
CA LEU A 348 22.93 -17.62 -1.26
C LEU A 348 23.73 -17.67 0.05
N GLY A 349 24.54 -16.64 0.31
CA GLY A 349 25.24 -16.44 1.57
C GLY A 349 24.30 -16.27 2.76
N ASN A 350 23.25 -15.46 2.62
CA ASN A 350 22.20 -15.22 3.61
C ASN A 350 21.42 -16.50 3.89
N MET A 351 20.91 -17.16 2.84
CA MET A 351 20.24 -18.46 2.90
C MET A 351 21.07 -19.50 3.66
N LYS A 352 22.37 -19.56 3.36
CA LYS A 352 23.31 -20.45 4.03
C LYS A 352 23.55 -20.07 5.50
N ARG A 353 23.64 -18.79 5.83
CA ARG A 353 23.81 -18.32 7.21
C ARG A 353 22.57 -18.58 8.06
N SER A 354 21.38 -18.47 7.47
CA SER A 354 20.11 -18.80 8.13
C SER A 354 19.80 -20.28 8.14
N TYR A 355 20.62 -21.12 7.50
CA TYR A 355 20.37 -22.55 7.31
C TYR A 355 19.03 -22.83 6.61
N LYS A 356 18.62 -21.98 5.64
CA LYS A 356 17.36 -22.09 4.90
C LYS A 356 17.66 -22.16 3.40
N ASN A 357 17.24 -23.22 2.74
CA ASN A 357 17.41 -23.38 1.29
C ASN A 357 16.09 -23.08 0.56
N ALA A 358 16.12 -23.07 -0.78
CA ALA A 358 14.92 -22.80 -1.59
C ALA A 358 13.76 -23.76 -1.24
N ALA A 359 14.06 -25.04 -1.01
CA ALA A 359 13.05 -26.04 -0.64
C ALA A 359 12.34 -25.72 0.69
N TYR A 360 13.05 -25.13 1.67
CA TYR A 360 12.42 -24.63 2.91
C TYR A 360 11.37 -23.56 2.60
N TYR A 361 11.71 -22.56 1.78
CA TYR A 361 10.81 -21.47 1.44
C TYR A 361 9.60 -21.96 0.63
N TYR A 362 9.80 -22.82 -0.37
CA TYR A 362 8.69 -23.40 -1.14
C TYR A 362 7.78 -24.28 -0.26
N ASN A 363 8.34 -25.13 0.60
CA ASN A 363 7.53 -25.96 1.48
C ASN A 363 6.70 -25.11 2.47
N SER A 364 7.29 -24.04 3.02
CA SER A 364 6.57 -23.08 3.86
C SER A 364 5.42 -22.41 3.10
N ALA A 365 5.68 -21.93 1.87
CA ALA A 365 4.65 -21.35 1.01
C ALA A 365 3.54 -22.34 0.66
N TYR A 366 3.87 -23.61 0.43
CA TYR A 366 2.88 -24.67 0.20
C TYR A 366 2.01 -24.92 1.42
N GLN A 367 2.58 -25.01 2.63
CA GLN A 367 1.80 -25.17 3.86
C GLN A 367 0.82 -24.01 4.07
N THR A 368 1.27 -22.77 3.88
CA THR A 368 0.40 -21.60 3.94
C THR A 368 -0.71 -21.68 2.90
N SER A 369 -0.36 -22.05 1.66
CA SER A 369 -1.33 -22.18 0.56
C SER A 369 -2.36 -23.28 0.81
N VAL A 370 -2.01 -24.36 1.51
CA VAL A 370 -2.97 -25.40 1.92
C VAL A 370 -4.02 -24.83 2.86
N LEU A 371 -3.62 -24.01 3.83
CA LEU A 371 -4.57 -23.39 4.77
C LEU A 371 -5.45 -22.35 4.08
N SER A 372 -4.87 -21.53 3.19
CA SER A 372 -5.64 -20.59 2.36
C SER A 372 -6.62 -21.32 1.44
N ALA A 373 -6.23 -22.46 0.86
CA ALA A 373 -7.11 -23.30 0.06
C ALA A 373 -8.25 -23.89 0.89
N LEU A 374 -7.97 -24.37 2.11
CA LEU A 374 -9.00 -24.84 3.04
C LEU A 374 -10.00 -23.74 3.37
N GLN A 375 -9.51 -22.54 3.71
CA GLN A 375 -10.36 -21.40 4.02
C GLN A 375 -11.25 -21.01 2.83
N ALA A 376 -10.70 -20.99 1.62
CA ALA A 376 -11.46 -20.69 0.41
C ALA A 376 -12.54 -21.75 0.12
N GLU A 377 -12.22 -23.04 0.21
CA GLU A 377 -13.20 -24.12 -0.03
C GLU A 377 -14.33 -24.12 1.01
N LEU A 378 -14.01 -23.91 2.29
CA LEU A 378 -15.03 -23.74 3.34
C LEU A 378 -15.85 -22.46 3.14
N GLY A 379 -15.22 -21.38 2.68
CA GLY A 379 -15.89 -20.13 2.35
C GLY A 379 -16.87 -20.28 1.17
N MET A 380 -16.45 -20.95 0.10
CA MET A 380 -17.31 -21.25 -1.06
C MET A 380 -18.49 -22.15 -0.68
N ASP A 381 -18.26 -23.20 0.13
CA ASP A 381 -19.33 -24.05 0.67
C ASP A 381 -20.33 -23.23 1.52
N THR A 382 -19.81 -22.33 2.35
CA THR A 382 -20.64 -21.42 3.17
C THR A 382 -21.51 -20.54 2.27
N VAL A 383 -20.91 -19.85 1.31
CA VAL A 383 -21.61 -18.96 0.38
C VAL A 383 -22.68 -19.72 -0.41
N ALA A 384 -22.38 -20.91 -0.92
CA ALA A 384 -23.32 -21.74 -1.67
C ALA A 384 -24.52 -22.22 -0.81
N SER A 385 -24.35 -22.26 0.51
CA SER A 385 -25.40 -22.66 1.46
C SER A 385 -26.28 -21.51 1.96
N LEU A 386 -25.92 -20.25 1.66
CA LEU A 386 -26.62 -19.09 2.18
C LEU A 386 -28.05 -18.99 1.63
N ILE A 387 -28.96 -18.54 2.48
CA ILE A 387 -30.35 -18.26 2.12
C ILE A 387 -30.54 -16.75 2.24
N GLU A 388 -30.79 -16.07 1.12
CA GLU A 388 -30.89 -14.59 1.08
C GLU A 388 -31.91 -14.02 2.08
N THR A 389 -33.02 -14.71 2.34
CA THR A 389 -34.01 -14.24 3.32
C THR A 389 -33.52 -14.29 4.77
N GLU A 390 -32.56 -15.17 5.09
CA GLU A 390 -31.92 -15.22 6.41
C GLU A 390 -30.87 -14.12 6.52
N ILE A 391 -30.12 -13.87 5.44
CA ILE A 391 -29.18 -12.76 5.35
C ILE A 391 -29.89 -11.41 5.53
N ASP A 392 -31.01 -11.19 4.83
CA ASP A 392 -31.81 -9.97 4.99
C ASP A 392 -32.30 -9.78 6.44
N ALA A 393 -32.64 -10.86 7.14
CA ALA A 393 -33.07 -10.79 8.54
C ALA A 393 -31.92 -10.40 9.49
N GLU A 394 -30.73 -10.96 9.28
CA GLU A 394 -29.52 -10.61 10.05
C GLU A 394 -29.08 -9.16 9.77
N ILE A 395 -29.12 -8.72 8.52
CA ILE A 395 -28.85 -7.32 8.14
C ILE A 395 -29.79 -6.36 8.89
N LEU A 396 -31.07 -6.72 9.02
CA LEU A 396 -32.04 -5.90 9.77
C LEU A 396 -31.74 -5.88 11.28
N GLU A 397 -31.28 -6.99 11.86
CA GLU A 397 -30.85 -7.05 13.27
C GLU A 397 -29.62 -6.19 13.51
N ASP A 398 -28.60 -6.30 12.65
CA ASP A 398 -27.40 -5.48 12.69
C ASP A 398 -27.73 -4.00 12.51
N PHE A 399 -28.60 -3.68 11.54
CA PHE A 399 -29.07 -2.31 11.33
C PHE A 399 -29.80 -1.76 12.56
N ASP A 400 -30.69 -2.51 13.20
CA ASP A 400 -31.39 -2.05 14.41
C ASP A 400 -30.41 -1.72 15.54
N TYR A 401 -29.36 -2.53 15.72
CA TYR A 401 -28.29 -2.26 16.67
C TYR A 401 -27.47 -1.01 16.31
N LEU A 402 -27.05 -0.90 15.04
CA LEU A 402 -26.22 0.22 14.56
C LEU A 402 -26.99 1.53 14.58
N TYR A 403 -28.25 1.51 14.16
CA TYR A 403 -29.19 2.62 14.22
C TYR A 403 -29.37 3.13 15.66
N ALA A 404 -29.62 2.22 16.62
CA ALA A 404 -29.78 2.58 18.02
C ALA A 404 -28.49 3.14 18.64
N THR A 405 -27.35 2.51 18.34
CA THR A 405 -26.02 2.98 18.75
C THR A 405 -25.73 4.38 18.20
N ALA A 406 -26.00 4.59 16.91
CA ALA A 406 -25.79 5.88 16.25
C ALA A 406 -26.69 6.97 16.85
N LYS A 407 -27.98 6.64 17.08
CA LYS A 407 -28.97 7.53 17.70
C LYS A 407 -28.58 7.96 19.11
N ALA A 408 -28.01 7.06 19.92
CA ALA A 408 -27.56 7.37 21.28
C ALA A 408 -26.47 8.46 21.34
N GLY A 409 -25.78 8.72 20.22
CA GLY A 409 -24.83 9.82 20.10
C GLY A 409 -25.45 11.22 20.01
N TYR A 410 -26.78 11.33 19.91
CA TYR A 410 -27.49 12.60 19.74
C TYR A 410 -28.36 12.92 20.96
N LYS A 411 -28.56 14.21 21.21
CA LYS A 411 -29.42 14.70 22.28
C LYS A 411 -30.89 14.58 21.89
N ASP A 412 -31.75 14.40 22.89
CA ASP A 412 -33.20 14.50 22.70
C ASP A 412 -33.56 15.91 22.19
N VAL A 413 -34.19 16.00 21.01
CA VAL A 413 -34.54 17.26 20.33
C VAL A 413 -35.51 18.12 21.14
N THR A 414 -36.23 17.52 22.10
CA THR A 414 -37.12 18.26 23.00
C THR A 414 -36.38 19.13 24.03
N LEU A 415 -35.06 18.92 24.20
CA LEU A 415 -34.24 19.70 25.12
C LEU A 415 -33.83 21.06 24.49
N PRO A 416 -33.83 22.16 25.27
CA PRO A 416 -33.38 23.47 24.77
C PRO A 416 -31.95 23.42 24.23
N GLY A 417 -31.75 23.87 22.98
CA GLY A 417 -30.45 23.91 22.30
C GLY A 417 -30.01 22.58 21.66
N ALA A 418 -30.74 21.48 21.85
CA ALA A 418 -30.37 20.17 21.33
C ALA A 418 -30.34 20.11 19.78
N ALA A 419 -31.25 20.80 19.09
CA ALA A 419 -31.27 20.84 17.63
C ALA A 419 -29.97 21.41 17.03
N ALA A 420 -29.46 22.51 17.60
CA ALA A 420 -28.21 23.13 17.16
C ALA A 420 -26.99 22.25 17.48
N ASP A 421 -26.97 21.64 18.67
CA ASP A 421 -25.92 20.69 19.07
C ASP A 421 -25.91 19.44 18.18
N ASN A 422 -27.08 18.86 17.90
CA ASN A 422 -27.22 17.69 17.05
C ASN A 422 -26.83 18.00 15.61
N LYS A 423 -27.19 19.17 15.08
CA LYS A 423 -26.74 19.64 13.76
C LYS A 423 -25.21 19.67 13.68
N LYS A 424 -24.54 20.26 14.68
CA LYS A 424 -23.07 20.30 14.74
C LYS A 424 -22.45 18.89 14.82
N THR A 425 -23.00 18.02 15.67
CA THR A 425 -22.53 16.63 15.80
C THR A 425 -22.70 15.86 14.48
N PHE A 426 -23.83 16.04 13.81
CA PHE A 426 -24.12 15.40 12.54
C PHE A 426 -23.17 15.87 11.43
N GLU A 427 -22.95 17.18 11.30
CA GLU A 427 -21.99 17.78 10.35
C GLU A 427 -20.56 17.23 10.52
N GLY A 428 -20.12 16.96 11.76
CA GLY A 428 -18.81 16.35 12.01
C GLY A 428 -18.73 14.91 11.49
N LYS A 429 -19.67 14.05 11.88
CA LYS A 429 -19.65 12.61 11.55
C LYS A 429 -19.70 12.32 10.06
N ILE A 430 -20.51 13.07 9.31
CA ILE A 430 -20.65 12.87 7.86
C ILE A 430 -19.40 13.28 7.07
N THR A 431 -18.56 14.15 7.64
CA THR A 431 -17.26 14.53 7.06
C THR A 431 -16.18 13.46 7.33
N GLU A 432 -16.35 12.68 8.40
CA GLU A 432 -15.44 11.59 8.80
C GLU A 432 -15.67 10.33 7.97
N ASP A 433 -16.88 9.74 8.04
CA ASP A 433 -17.22 8.50 7.33
C ASP A 433 -18.74 8.31 7.20
N ILE A 434 -19.29 8.59 6.01
CA ILE A 434 -20.72 8.41 5.74
C ILE A 434 -21.14 6.93 5.75
N SER A 435 -20.22 5.99 5.49
CA SER A 435 -20.53 4.55 5.43
C SER A 435 -20.96 3.97 6.78
N THR A 436 -20.74 4.71 7.87
CA THR A 436 -21.13 4.33 9.23
C THR A 436 -22.32 5.15 9.77
N LEU A 437 -22.89 6.05 8.98
CA LEU A 437 -23.92 6.99 9.40
C LEU A 437 -25.33 6.41 9.30
N TYR A 438 -25.64 5.42 10.14
CA TYR A 438 -26.92 4.71 10.09
C TYR A 438 -28.14 5.49 10.63
N TYR A 439 -27.95 6.64 11.30
CA TYR A 439 -29.04 7.47 11.87
C TYR A 439 -28.88 8.96 11.53
N TYR A 440 -29.99 9.60 11.17
CA TYR A 440 -30.09 11.02 10.85
C TYR A 440 -30.94 11.72 11.93
N PRO A 441 -30.39 12.67 12.71
CA PRO A 441 -31.14 13.35 13.76
C PRO A 441 -32.18 14.31 13.17
N ALA A 442 -33.21 14.64 13.95
CA ALA A 442 -34.16 15.70 13.61
C ALA A 442 -33.44 17.06 13.55
N VAL A 443 -33.03 17.46 12.36
CA VAL A 443 -32.39 18.75 12.05
C VAL A 443 -33.20 19.44 10.97
N GLU A 444 -33.44 20.75 11.16
CA GLU A 444 -34.07 21.56 10.12
C GLU A 444 -33.10 21.71 8.95
N ASP A 445 -33.62 21.39 7.77
CA ASP A 445 -33.04 21.67 6.46
C ASP A 445 -31.58 21.19 6.28
N LEU A 446 -31.44 19.95 5.78
CA LEU A 446 -30.19 19.44 5.23
C LEU A 446 -29.99 19.85 3.77
N THR A 447 -30.96 20.54 3.15
CA THR A 447 -30.81 21.15 1.82
C THR A 447 -29.65 22.14 1.90
N GLY A 448 -28.63 21.97 1.06
CA GLY A 448 -27.37 22.72 1.16
C GLY A 448 -26.26 22.02 1.96
N THR A 449 -26.43 20.73 2.24
CA THR A 449 -25.32 19.85 2.61
C THR A 449 -25.06 18.85 1.48
N PHE A 450 -23.87 18.92 0.90
CA PHE A 450 -23.59 18.29 -0.38
C PHE A 450 -22.12 17.92 -0.52
N TYR A 451 -21.85 16.95 -1.38
CA TYR A 451 -20.50 16.64 -1.79
C TYR A 451 -20.03 17.57 -2.90
N VAL A 452 -18.86 18.17 -2.70
CA VAL A 452 -18.21 19.09 -3.64
C VAL A 452 -16.96 18.43 -4.21
N TYR A 453 -16.88 18.49 -5.53
CA TYR A 453 -15.66 18.32 -6.29
C TYR A 453 -15.09 19.69 -6.61
N ASN A 454 -13.77 19.81 -6.52
CA ASN A 454 -13.04 21.07 -6.63
C ASN A 454 -11.82 20.84 -7.54
N ILE A 455 -11.57 21.79 -8.42
CA ILE A 455 -10.31 21.94 -9.14
C ILE A 455 -9.68 23.24 -8.65
N LEU A 456 -8.53 23.15 -8.01
CA LEU A 456 -7.78 24.30 -7.53
C LEU A 456 -6.66 24.66 -8.52
N PHE A 457 -6.75 25.86 -9.09
CA PHE A 457 -5.67 26.49 -9.81
C PHE A 457 -4.93 27.42 -8.85
N ASN A 458 -3.74 27.03 -8.38
CA ASN A 458 -2.96 27.83 -7.43
C ASN A 458 -2.29 29.04 -8.08
N PHE A 459 -2.30 30.16 -7.36
CA PHE A 459 -1.49 31.31 -7.72
C PHE A 459 -0.01 30.94 -7.66
N THR A 460 0.73 31.36 -8.67
CA THR A 460 2.19 31.32 -8.64
C THR A 460 2.72 32.23 -7.52
N THR A 461 3.99 32.03 -7.14
CA THR A 461 4.66 32.91 -6.16
C THR A 461 4.60 34.37 -6.58
N GLN A 462 4.77 34.66 -7.87
CA GLN A 462 4.74 36.02 -8.40
C GLN A 462 3.34 36.65 -8.32
N GLU A 463 2.30 35.88 -8.62
CA GLU A 463 0.90 36.33 -8.50
C GLU A 463 0.51 36.55 -7.04
N THR A 464 0.95 35.67 -6.15
CA THR A 464 0.75 35.82 -4.70
C THR A 464 1.45 37.07 -4.16
N GLU A 465 2.70 37.30 -4.55
CA GLU A 465 3.44 38.52 -4.21
C GLU A 465 2.75 39.77 -4.76
N PHE A 466 2.24 39.72 -6.00
CA PHE A 466 1.49 40.80 -6.61
C PHE A 466 0.22 41.13 -5.81
N LEU A 467 -0.59 40.12 -5.46
CA LEU A 467 -1.81 40.30 -4.67
C LEU A 467 -1.50 40.87 -3.27
N ASN A 468 -0.43 40.40 -2.63
CA ASN A 468 0.01 40.90 -1.32
C ASN A 468 0.47 42.37 -1.38
N GLN A 469 1.07 42.80 -2.49
CA GLN A 469 1.52 44.19 -2.68
C GLN A 469 0.37 45.16 -3.01
N HIS A 470 -0.75 44.65 -3.54
CA HIS A 470 -1.89 45.44 -3.99
C HIS A 470 -3.13 45.28 -3.08
N SER A 471 -2.92 44.90 -1.81
CA SER A 471 -4.00 44.75 -0.81
C SER A 471 -4.86 46.02 -0.70
N GLY A 472 -6.18 45.88 -0.81
CA GLY A 472 -7.16 46.98 -0.79
C GLY A 472 -8.49 46.58 -0.17
N SER A 473 -9.58 47.27 -0.51
CA SER A 473 -10.92 46.82 -0.14
C SER A 473 -11.24 45.46 -0.78
N GLU A 474 -12.32 44.78 -0.33
CA GLU A 474 -12.73 43.50 -0.93
C GLU A 474 -12.99 43.62 -2.44
N GLU A 475 -13.52 44.77 -2.88
CA GLU A 475 -13.77 45.08 -4.29
C GLU A 475 -12.46 45.28 -5.08
N ASP A 476 -11.47 45.96 -4.49
CA ASP A 476 -10.15 46.13 -5.12
C ASP A 476 -9.44 44.77 -5.28
N LEU A 477 -9.50 43.92 -4.25
CA LEU A 477 -8.90 42.60 -4.27
C LEU A 477 -9.53 41.72 -5.35
N LYS A 478 -10.86 41.73 -5.47
CA LYS A 478 -11.61 41.03 -6.53
C LYS A 478 -11.15 41.47 -7.93
N LEU A 479 -10.94 42.77 -8.16
CA LEU A 479 -10.44 43.27 -9.44
C LEU A 479 -9.02 42.79 -9.76
N TYR A 480 -8.12 42.74 -8.77
CA TYR A 480 -6.77 42.21 -8.97
C TYR A 480 -6.76 40.70 -9.21
N GLN A 481 -7.62 39.96 -8.51
CA GLN A 481 -7.80 38.53 -8.72
C GLN A 481 -8.34 38.22 -10.13
N GLU A 482 -9.31 38.99 -10.62
CA GLU A 482 -9.82 38.90 -11.99
C GLU A 482 -8.76 39.28 -13.04
N TYR A 483 -7.88 40.24 -12.73
CA TYR A 483 -6.73 40.56 -13.57
C TYR A 483 -5.73 39.40 -13.66
N VAL A 484 -5.38 38.77 -12.53
CA VAL A 484 -4.47 37.61 -12.47
C VAL A 484 -5.07 36.42 -13.23
N LYS A 485 -6.38 36.14 -13.03
CA LYS A 485 -7.11 35.06 -13.71
C LYS A 485 -6.91 35.08 -15.23
N ALA A 486 -6.94 36.27 -15.85
CA ALA A 486 -6.85 36.40 -17.31
C ALA A 486 -5.51 35.93 -17.90
N SER A 487 -4.45 35.91 -17.10
CA SER A 487 -3.10 35.48 -17.49
C SER A 487 -2.69 34.12 -16.93
N MET A 488 -3.52 33.52 -16.08
CA MET A 488 -3.18 32.31 -15.36
C MET A 488 -3.11 31.08 -16.28
N MET A 489 -2.09 30.25 -16.09
CA MET A 489 -1.82 29.05 -16.87
C MET A 489 -1.95 27.79 -16.00
N THR A 490 -2.31 26.67 -16.61
CA THR A 490 -2.35 25.34 -16.01
C THR A 490 -1.85 24.30 -17.00
N LYS A 491 -1.50 23.10 -16.54
CA LYS A 491 -1.01 21.99 -17.38
C LYS A 491 -1.99 20.82 -17.33
N ALA A 492 -2.16 20.10 -18.44
CA ALA A 492 -2.88 18.83 -18.44
C ALA A 492 -1.97 17.72 -17.88
N ALA A 493 -2.33 17.10 -16.76
CA ALA A 493 -1.62 15.93 -16.25
C ALA A 493 -2.04 14.66 -16.99
N ASN A 494 -1.12 13.70 -17.03
CA ASN A 494 -1.40 12.38 -17.55
C ASN A 494 -2.00 11.51 -16.43
N PRO A 495 -3.26 11.04 -16.56
CA PRO A 495 -3.86 10.14 -15.59
C PRO A 495 -3.15 8.78 -15.55
N ASP A 496 -2.56 8.36 -16.67
CA ASP A 496 -1.85 7.07 -16.77
C ASP A 496 -0.36 7.21 -16.45
N TYR A 497 0.04 8.28 -15.74
CA TYR A 497 1.45 8.49 -15.39
C TYR A 497 1.95 7.37 -14.49
N ASP A 498 3.02 6.71 -14.94
CA ASP A 498 3.75 5.69 -14.23
C ASP A 498 5.23 6.09 -14.22
N ALA A 499 5.76 6.37 -13.03
CA ALA A 499 7.14 6.79 -12.84
C ALA A 499 8.15 5.67 -13.17
N GLU A 500 7.72 4.40 -13.09
CA GLU A 500 8.51 3.22 -13.40
C GLU A 500 8.45 2.85 -14.89
N TYR A 501 7.46 3.37 -15.63
CA TYR A 501 7.33 3.09 -17.06
C TYR A 501 8.52 3.66 -17.86
N GLU A 502 9.29 2.76 -18.46
CA GLU A 502 10.47 3.10 -19.26
C GLU A 502 10.10 3.43 -20.71
N CYS A 503 10.28 4.69 -21.09
CA CYS A 503 10.13 5.16 -22.46
C CYS A 503 11.35 5.99 -22.89
N PRO A 504 12.26 5.43 -23.72
CA PRO A 504 13.49 6.11 -24.11
C PRO A 504 13.27 7.47 -24.78
N LEU A 505 12.17 7.63 -25.52
CA LEU A 505 11.83 8.92 -26.14
C LEU A 505 11.43 9.98 -25.12
N HIS A 506 10.60 9.62 -24.13
CA HIS A 506 9.95 10.59 -23.23
C HIS A 506 10.61 10.73 -21.86
N LYS A 507 11.23 9.66 -21.34
CA LYS A 507 11.93 9.65 -20.05
C LYS A 507 13.38 10.10 -20.17
N ASP A 508 14.08 9.61 -21.19
CA ASP A 508 15.50 9.94 -21.44
C ASP A 508 15.69 11.12 -22.43
N GLY A 509 14.62 11.55 -23.09
CA GLY A 509 14.65 12.63 -24.08
C GLY A 509 15.42 12.28 -25.36
N ASP A 510 15.57 11.00 -25.68
CA ASP A 510 16.27 10.56 -26.89
C ASP A 510 15.39 10.79 -28.13
N THR A 511 15.66 11.90 -28.82
CA THR A 511 14.94 12.30 -30.04
C THR A 511 15.12 11.36 -31.24
N GLU A 512 16.06 10.40 -31.18
CA GLU A 512 16.23 9.36 -32.20
C GLU A 512 15.45 8.08 -31.87
N ALA A 513 14.92 7.95 -30.66
CA ALA A 513 14.12 6.81 -30.22
C ALA A 513 12.63 6.96 -30.61
N THR A 514 11.91 5.84 -30.65
CA THR A 514 10.45 5.82 -30.78
C THR A 514 9.81 5.65 -29.40
N CYS A 515 8.61 6.21 -29.22
CA CYS A 515 7.80 5.93 -28.04
C CYS A 515 7.58 4.42 -27.90
N SER A 516 7.90 3.85 -26.74
CA SER A 516 7.68 2.43 -26.42
C SER A 516 6.23 2.10 -26.07
N TYR A 517 5.41 3.12 -25.79
CA TYR A 517 3.98 2.97 -25.54
C TYR A 517 3.21 2.79 -26.85
N GLU A 518 2.59 1.61 -26.98
CA GLU A 518 1.75 1.24 -28.13
C GLU A 518 0.24 1.48 -27.89
N GLY A 519 -0.15 1.98 -26.71
CA GLY A 519 -1.54 2.27 -26.36
C GLY A 519 -2.06 3.59 -26.95
N GLU A 520 -3.37 3.81 -26.82
CA GLU A 520 -4.00 5.09 -27.17
C GLU A 520 -3.81 6.10 -26.04
N GLY A 521 -3.48 7.36 -26.36
CA GLY A 521 -3.40 8.44 -25.37
C GLY A 521 -1.98 8.93 -25.07
N VAL A 522 -1.77 9.48 -23.88
CA VAL A 522 -0.50 10.05 -23.44
C VAL A 522 0.38 8.92 -22.89
N CYS A 523 1.64 8.86 -23.31
CA CYS A 523 2.59 7.85 -22.84
C CYS A 523 2.73 7.88 -21.30
N PRO A 524 2.64 6.73 -20.59
CA PRO A 524 2.74 6.67 -19.12
C PRO A 524 4.00 7.30 -18.52
N ALA A 525 5.12 7.32 -19.26
CA ALA A 525 6.34 8.04 -18.83
C ALA A 525 6.21 9.58 -18.79
N VAL A 526 5.14 10.17 -19.32
CA VAL A 526 4.94 11.61 -19.40
C VAL A 526 4.02 12.07 -18.28
N PRO A 527 4.47 12.91 -17.33
CA PRO A 527 3.64 13.37 -16.22
C PRO A 527 2.62 14.44 -16.62
N PHE A 528 2.99 15.32 -17.57
CA PHE A 528 2.13 16.38 -18.08
C PHE A 528 2.15 16.40 -19.60
N GLY A 529 0.99 16.28 -20.23
CA GLY A 529 0.88 16.29 -21.67
C GLY A 529 -0.54 16.10 -22.17
N LYS A 530 -0.76 16.48 -23.44
CA LYS A 530 -2.06 16.34 -24.12
C LYS A 530 -1.83 15.96 -25.57
N ILE A 531 -2.73 15.14 -26.12
CA ILE A 531 -2.76 14.89 -27.57
C ILE A 531 -3.46 16.07 -28.25
N VAL A 532 -2.73 16.78 -29.11
CA VAL A 532 -3.23 17.89 -29.93
C VAL A 532 -2.95 17.54 -31.38
N ASP A 533 -3.98 17.54 -32.23
CA ASP A 533 -3.87 17.19 -33.65
C ASP A 533 -3.16 15.84 -33.90
N SER A 534 -3.50 14.83 -33.09
CA SER A 534 -2.92 13.48 -33.12
C SER A 534 -1.41 13.41 -32.79
N ALA A 535 -0.85 14.45 -32.20
CA ALA A 535 0.53 14.48 -31.70
C ALA A 535 0.55 14.77 -30.20
N LEU A 536 1.45 14.11 -29.48
CA LEU A 536 1.69 14.39 -28.06
C LEU A 536 2.45 15.71 -27.91
N VAL A 537 1.90 16.60 -27.10
CA VAL A 537 2.58 17.82 -26.64
C VAL A 537 2.85 17.65 -25.14
N ILE A 538 4.13 17.52 -24.79
CA ILE A 538 4.61 17.45 -23.40
C ILE A 538 4.54 18.85 -22.78
N ASP A 539 4.21 18.92 -21.49
CA ASP A 539 4.05 20.17 -20.75
C ASP A 539 3.05 21.13 -21.42
N TYR A 540 1.97 20.58 -21.97
CA TYR A 540 0.94 21.37 -22.64
C TYR A 540 0.28 22.34 -21.65
N GLU A 541 0.54 23.63 -21.84
CA GLU A 541 -0.03 24.71 -21.04
C GLU A 541 -1.32 25.25 -21.67
N GLU A 542 -2.34 25.42 -20.84
CA GLU A 542 -3.61 26.06 -21.19
C GLU A 542 -3.88 27.24 -20.28
N LYS A 543 -4.55 28.28 -20.80
CA LYS A 543 -5.07 29.34 -19.95
C LYS A 543 -6.22 28.79 -19.12
N VAL A 544 -6.23 29.10 -17.82
CA VAL A 544 -7.31 28.70 -16.91
C VAL A 544 -8.68 29.17 -17.42
N VAL A 545 -8.76 30.39 -17.97
CA VAL A 545 -10.01 30.92 -18.54
C VAL A 545 -10.53 30.12 -19.74
N ASP A 546 -9.65 29.57 -20.57
CA ASP A 546 -10.04 28.79 -21.75
C ASP A 546 -10.53 27.39 -21.32
N VAL A 547 -9.92 26.82 -20.28
CA VAL A 547 -10.33 25.56 -19.67
C VAL A 547 -11.71 25.70 -19.03
N MET A 548 -11.94 26.77 -18.25
CA MET A 548 -13.22 27.05 -17.62
C MET A 548 -14.33 27.23 -18.65
N ALA A 549 -14.10 28.03 -19.70
CA ALA A 549 -15.09 28.28 -20.75
C ALA A 549 -15.45 27.00 -21.53
N ARG A 550 -14.47 26.11 -21.74
CA ARG A 550 -14.72 24.82 -22.39
C ARG A 550 -15.55 23.88 -21.52
N LEU A 551 -15.20 23.75 -20.25
CA LEU A 551 -15.98 22.93 -19.31
C LEU A 551 -17.42 23.45 -19.19
N GLU A 552 -17.60 24.77 -19.10
CA GLU A 552 -18.93 25.39 -19.06
C GLU A 552 -19.78 25.00 -20.29
N ALA A 553 -19.21 25.09 -21.49
CA ALA A 553 -19.91 24.73 -22.73
C ALA A 553 -20.28 23.24 -22.79
N GLU A 554 -19.38 22.36 -22.33
CA GLU A 554 -19.60 20.91 -22.32
C GLU A 554 -20.64 20.49 -21.28
N LEU A 555 -20.64 21.12 -20.09
CA LEU A 555 -21.68 20.93 -19.09
C LEU A 555 -23.04 21.45 -19.59
N GLN A 556 -23.06 22.63 -20.23
CA GLN A 556 -24.30 23.18 -20.81
C GLN A 556 -24.93 22.22 -21.82
N ALA A 557 -24.13 21.55 -22.65
CA ALA A 557 -24.63 20.55 -23.59
C ALA A 557 -25.29 19.35 -22.90
N ILE A 558 -24.77 18.92 -21.74
CA ILE A 558 -25.37 17.84 -20.93
C ILE A 558 -26.69 18.30 -20.32
N TYR A 559 -26.74 19.52 -19.76
CA TYR A 559 -27.95 20.07 -19.16
C TYR A 559 -29.06 20.40 -20.16
N ASP A 560 -28.71 20.68 -21.42
CA ASP A 560 -29.66 20.93 -22.51
C ASP A 560 -30.21 19.64 -23.14
N ASP A 561 -29.72 18.46 -22.73
CA ASP A 561 -30.19 17.18 -23.25
C ASP A 561 -31.57 16.81 -22.67
N THR A 562 -32.61 16.97 -23.49
CA THR A 562 -33.99 16.68 -23.11
C THR A 562 -34.33 15.18 -22.99
N GLU A 563 -33.42 14.28 -23.40
CA GLU A 563 -33.63 12.83 -23.31
C GLU A 563 -33.15 12.23 -21.98
N MET A 564 -32.34 12.95 -21.19
CA MET A 564 -31.81 12.50 -19.91
C MET A 564 -32.70 12.85 -18.72
N THR A 565 -32.78 11.95 -17.73
CA THR A 565 -33.40 12.22 -16.42
C THR A 565 -32.50 13.11 -15.54
N PRO A 566 -33.03 13.76 -14.49
CA PRO A 566 -32.20 14.57 -13.58
C PRO A 566 -31.06 13.80 -12.91
N ALA A 567 -31.22 12.50 -12.65
CA ALA A 567 -30.16 11.65 -12.10
C ALA A 567 -29.07 11.38 -13.14
N GLU A 568 -29.45 11.07 -14.38
CA GLU A 568 -28.50 10.86 -15.49
C GLU A 568 -27.74 12.14 -15.83
N ILE A 569 -28.39 13.30 -15.81
CA ILE A 569 -27.75 14.62 -15.99
C ILE A 569 -26.71 14.86 -14.89
N SER A 570 -27.04 14.62 -13.62
CA SER A 570 -26.10 14.81 -12.50
C SER A 570 -24.89 13.88 -12.62
N THR A 571 -25.11 12.60 -12.95
CA THR A 571 -24.02 11.63 -13.16
C THR A 571 -23.14 12.00 -14.35
N ALA A 572 -23.74 12.40 -15.48
CA ALA A 572 -23.00 12.80 -16.67
C ALA A 572 -22.22 14.11 -16.48
N ALA A 573 -22.83 15.10 -15.80
CA ALA A 573 -22.18 16.37 -15.47
C ALA A 573 -21.00 16.15 -14.50
N LEU A 574 -21.16 15.28 -13.50
CA LEU A 574 -20.06 14.90 -12.62
C LEU A 574 -18.95 14.19 -13.36
N ALA A 575 -19.27 13.19 -14.18
CA ALA A 575 -18.27 12.50 -15.00
C ALA A 575 -17.52 13.47 -15.91
N LYS A 576 -18.22 14.47 -16.48
CA LYS A 576 -17.62 15.53 -17.28
C LYS A 576 -16.72 16.44 -16.45
N PHE A 577 -17.10 16.81 -15.24
CA PHE A 577 -16.25 17.59 -14.34
C PHE A 577 -15.00 16.79 -13.91
N GLU A 578 -15.16 15.50 -13.63
CA GLU A 578 -14.07 14.57 -13.30
C GLU A 578 -13.06 14.45 -14.45
N GLU A 579 -13.51 14.47 -15.70
CA GLU A 579 -12.59 14.56 -16.84
C GLU A 579 -11.69 15.79 -16.73
N TYR A 580 -12.08 16.90 -16.10
CA TYR A 580 -11.21 18.06 -15.97
C TYR A 580 -10.31 18.02 -14.72
N MET A 581 -10.44 17.00 -13.86
CA MET A 581 -9.57 16.83 -12.69
C MET A 581 -8.14 16.43 -13.05
N TYR A 582 -7.88 15.95 -14.28
CA TYR A 582 -6.51 15.75 -14.73
C TYR A 582 -5.76 17.06 -14.97
N MET A 583 -6.41 18.23 -14.97
CA MET A 583 -5.68 19.50 -14.95
C MET A 583 -4.79 19.59 -13.71
N TYR A 584 -3.66 20.28 -13.81
CA TYR A 584 -2.75 20.47 -12.68
C TYR A 584 -3.53 21.12 -11.53
N ASN A 585 -3.69 20.32 -10.48
CA ASN A 585 -4.49 20.53 -9.29
C ASN A 585 -3.64 20.02 -8.13
N GLU A 586 -3.39 20.88 -7.16
CA GLU A 586 -2.54 20.62 -6.00
C GLU A 586 -3.34 20.37 -4.72
N ASP A 587 -4.64 20.09 -4.81
CA ASP A 587 -5.49 19.77 -3.65
C ASP A 587 -5.54 18.24 -3.39
N PRO A 588 -4.71 17.70 -2.47
CA PRO A 588 -4.61 16.27 -2.21
C PRO A 588 -5.83 15.69 -1.49
N GLY A 589 -6.65 16.50 -0.83
CA GLY A 589 -7.77 15.98 -0.03
C GLY A 589 -8.98 15.56 -0.86
N ILE A 590 -9.16 16.12 -2.06
CA ILE A 590 -10.16 15.66 -3.03
C ILE A 590 -9.68 14.48 -3.87
N MET A 591 -8.38 14.42 -4.16
CA MET A 591 -7.82 13.37 -5.01
C MET A 591 -7.86 11.98 -4.37
N ASN A 592 -8.04 11.89 -3.05
CA ASN A 592 -7.97 10.64 -2.28
C ASN A 592 -9.32 10.16 -1.73
N LYS A 593 -10.45 10.79 -2.09
CA LYS A 593 -11.77 10.43 -1.56
C LYS A 593 -12.78 10.20 -2.68
N SER A 594 -13.37 8.99 -2.71
CA SER A 594 -14.46 8.64 -3.63
C SER A 594 -15.66 9.58 -3.55
N VAL A 595 -15.84 10.28 -2.43
CA VAL A 595 -16.98 11.15 -2.13
C VAL A 595 -16.72 12.64 -2.36
N GLY A 596 -15.49 13.08 -2.68
CA GLY A 596 -15.14 14.51 -2.67
C GLY A 596 -15.16 15.14 -1.26
N TYR A 597 -15.20 16.48 -1.16
CA TYR A 597 -15.36 17.16 0.15
C TYR A 597 -16.83 17.24 0.55
N TYR A 598 -17.13 17.00 1.82
CA TYR A 598 -18.45 17.31 2.36
C TYR A 598 -18.55 18.81 2.69
N GLY A 599 -19.40 19.53 1.98
CA GLY A 599 -19.58 20.98 2.07
C GLY A 599 -20.85 21.38 2.84
N LYS A 600 -20.77 22.53 3.51
CA LYS A 600 -21.92 23.25 4.11
C LYS A 600 -22.05 24.60 3.42
N ASN A 601 -23.29 25.09 3.30
CA ASN A 601 -23.62 26.44 2.81
C ASN A 601 -22.82 27.64 3.39
N SER A 602 -21.97 27.50 4.43
CA SER A 602 -21.38 28.64 5.14
C SER A 602 -19.86 28.73 5.20
N ASN A 603 -19.10 27.65 5.00
CA ASN A 603 -17.68 27.64 5.43
C ASN A 603 -16.67 27.78 4.29
N PHE A 604 -16.98 27.28 3.08
CA PHE A 604 -16.25 27.61 1.85
C PHE A 604 -16.95 28.72 1.05
N GLN A 605 -18.20 28.97 1.42
CA GLN A 605 -19.12 29.74 0.61
C GLN A 605 -19.28 31.20 1.02
N LYS A 606 -18.84 31.68 2.19
CA LYS A 606 -19.12 33.09 2.54
C LYS A 606 -18.63 34.08 1.46
N PRO A 607 -17.40 34.01 0.93
CA PRO A 607 -16.96 34.87 -0.18
C PRO A 607 -17.69 34.61 -1.51
N PHE A 608 -18.10 33.36 -1.76
CA PHE A 608 -18.79 32.92 -2.99
C PHE A 608 -20.27 33.35 -3.01
N LEU A 609 -20.96 33.22 -1.88
CA LEU A 609 -22.32 33.68 -1.64
C LEU A 609 -22.39 35.18 -1.40
N ASP A 610 -21.41 35.80 -0.72
CA ASP A 610 -21.36 37.27 -0.56
C ASP A 610 -21.09 37.94 -1.92
N LEU A 611 -20.24 37.37 -2.78
CA LEU A 611 -20.09 37.81 -4.18
C LEU A 611 -21.37 37.59 -5.01
N ALA A 612 -22.12 36.52 -4.73
CA ALA A 612 -23.43 36.26 -5.32
C ALA A 612 -24.58 37.03 -4.64
N GLU A 613 -24.40 37.66 -3.47
CA GLU A 613 -25.39 38.53 -2.82
C GLU A 613 -25.16 40.00 -3.23
N ASP A 614 -23.90 40.45 -3.30
CA ASP A 614 -23.52 41.81 -3.71
C ASP A 614 -23.85 42.11 -5.18
N VAL A 615 -23.94 41.09 -6.03
CA VAL A 615 -24.40 41.21 -7.42
C VAL A 615 -25.94 41.19 -7.53
N PHE A 616 -26.68 40.70 -6.53
CA PHE A 616 -28.10 40.33 -6.62
C PHE A 616 -28.97 40.95 -5.51
N GLU A 617 -28.82 42.26 -5.24
CA GLU A 617 -29.50 43.03 -4.18
C GLU A 617 -31.07 43.07 -4.22
N GLN A 618 -31.78 42.14 -4.90
CA GLN A 618 -33.25 42.10 -4.96
C GLN A 618 -33.90 40.69 -4.97
N SER A 619 -33.71 39.80 -3.98
CA SER A 619 -34.78 38.86 -3.54
C SER A 619 -34.40 38.05 -2.29
N ALA A 620 -35.36 37.86 -1.37
CA ALA A 620 -35.14 37.39 0.00
C ALA A 620 -35.47 35.88 0.25
N ALA A 621 -35.22 34.99 -0.72
CA ALA A 621 -35.63 33.58 -0.61
C ALA A 621 -34.67 32.55 -1.24
N VAL A 622 -33.35 32.74 -1.07
CA VAL A 622 -32.31 31.95 -1.75
C VAL A 622 -31.96 30.67 -0.98
N GLY A 623 -32.03 29.53 -1.70
CA GLY A 623 -31.41 28.25 -1.33
C GLY A 623 -31.00 27.52 -2.61
N ASN A 624 -29.76 27.00 -2.61
CA ASN A 624 -29.04 26.24 -3.64
C ASN A 624 -28.31 27.03 -4.74
N ALA A 625 -27.03 27.23 -4.47
CA ALA A 625 -26.03 27.80 -5.35
C ALA A 625 -25.65 26.82 -6.47
N PHE A 626 -26.28 27.04 -7.62
CA PHE A 626 -25.59 27.06 -8.89
C PHE A 626 -25.80 28.49 -9.41
N ALA A 627 -24.77 29.18 -9.88
CA ALA A 627 -25.01 30.33 -10.75
C ALA A 627 -25.58 29.75 -12.05
N TRP A 628 -26.91 29.60 -12.09
CA TRP A 628 -27.57 29.30 -13.33
C TRP A 628 -27.61 30.56 -14.17
N ASN A 629 -27.46 30.39 -15.47
CA ASN A 629 -27.64 31.50 -16.41
C ASN A 629 -29.13 31.81 -16.42
N ASP A 630 -29.55 32.59 -15.43
CA ASP A 630 -30.90 33.05 -15.15
C ASP A 630 -31.38 33.92 -16.31
N LYS A 631 -31.80 33.24 -17.39
CA LYS A 631 -32.02 33.87 -18.70
C LYS A 631 -33.19 34.85 -18.64
N ASP A 632 -34.08 34.68 -17.67
CA ASP A 632 -35.22 35.56 -17.44
C ASP A 632 -35.14 36.38 -16.14
N SER A 633 -34.07 36.21 -15.37
CA SER A 633 -33.71 37.02 -14.19
C SER A 633 -34.73 36.89 -13.06
N ASP A 634 -35.33 35.72 -12.91
CA ASP A 634 -36.39 35.46 -11.94
C ASP A 634 -35.89 34.84 -10.63
N GLY A 635 -34.62 34.44 -10.57
CA GLY A 635 -34.01 33.87 -9.39
C GLY A 635 -34.49 32.45 -9.06
N ILE A 636 -35.03 31.70 -10.03
CA ILE A 636 -35.39 30.28 -9.95
C ILE A 636 -34.56 29.49 -10.98
N LYS A 637 -33.98 28.34 -10.60
CA LYS A 637 -33.37 27.43 -11.58
C LYS A 637 -34.47 26.75 -12.39
N ASP A 638 -34.61 27.15 -13.64
CA ASP A 638 -35.50 26.50 -14.58
C ASP A 638 -34.86 25.29 -15.28
N SER A 639 -35.70 24.47 -15.92
CA SER A 639 -35.24 23.39 -16.80
C SER A 639 -34.45 23.97 -17.98
N GLY A 640 -33.12 23.80 -17.98
CA GLY A 640 -32.22 24.26 -19.06
C GLY A 640 -31.19 25.33 -18.66
N GLU A 641 -31.00 25.61 -17.36
CA GLU A 641 -30.04 26.61 -16.87
C GLU A 641 -28.85 25.96 -16.11
N ILE A 642 -27.62 26.43 -16.42
CA ILE A 642 -26.30 25.80 -16.11
C ILE A 642 -25.98 25.76 -14.59
N GLY A 643 -25.03 24.93 -14.14
CA GLY A 643 -24.51 25.02 -12.76
C GLY A 643 -23.01 24.80 -12.62
N LEU A 644 -22.21 25.82 -12.94
CA LEU A 644 -20.75 25.86 -12.74
C LEU A 644 -20.40 27.18 -12.04
N GLY A 645 -19.62 27.13 -10.95
CA GLY A 645 -19.19 28.31 -10.20
C GLY A 645 -17.69 28.28 -9.92
N TYR A 646 -17.08 29.46 -9.81
CA TYR A 646 -15.70 29.60 -9.34
C TYR A 646 -15.59 30.62 -8.22
N THR A 647 -14.61 30.44 -7.33
CA THR A 647 -14.32 31.37 -6.24
C THR A 647 -12.82 31.57 -6.08
N PHE A 648 -12.42 32.71 -5.52
CA PHE A 648 -11.02 32.98 -5.19
C PHE A 648 -10.78 32.66 -3.71
N SER A 649 -9.71 31.92 -3.43
CA SER A 649 -9.16 31.76 -2.09
C SER A 649 -7.84 32.54 -1.94
N SER A 650 -7.22 32.45 -0.75
CA SER A 650 -5.85 32.94 -0.56
C SER A 650 -4.81 32.14 -1.35
N TYR A 651 -5.18 30.96 -1.85
CA TYR A 651 -4.27 30.03 -2.53
C TYR A 651 -4.44 30.07 -4.05
N GLY A 652 -5.64 30.33 -4.55
CA GLY A 652 -5.90 30.26 -5.98
C GLY A 652 -7.37 30.39 -6.37
N ILE A 653 -7.67 29.96 -7.60
CA ILE A 653 -9.01 29.88 -8.16
C ILE A 653 -9.55 28.47 -7.97
N HIS A 654 -10.66 28.35 -7.25
CA HIS A 654 -11.38 27.10 -7.09
C HIS A 654 -12.51 27.04 -8.12
N LEU A 655 -12.55 25.99 -8.92
CA LEU A 655 -13.70 25.60 -9.74
C LEU A 655 -14.43 24.49 -9.00
N GLU A 656 -15.72 24.63 -8.76
CA GLU A 656 -16.47 23.73 -7.88
C GLU A 656 -17.69 23.11 -8.59
N ALA A 657 -17.93 21.83 -8.34
CA ALA A 657 -19.11 21.08 -8.79
C ALA A 657 -19.73 20.29 -7.64
N ILE A 658 -21.06 20.27 -7.57
CA ILE A 658 -21.81 19.49 -6.59
C ILE A 658 -22.12 18.11 -7.19
N SER A 659 -21.69 17.05 -6.52
CA SER A 659 -21.83 15.67 -7.00
C SER A 659 -23.11 14.99 -6.49
N PHE A 660 -23.35 15.06 -5.18
CA PHE A 660 -24.41 14.26 -4.55
C PHE A 660 -24.91 14.90 -3.25
N ILE A 661 -26.22 14.82 -3.02
CA ILE A 661 -26.88 15.23 -1.77
C ILE A 661 -27.47 13.96 -1.14
N PRO A 662 -26.71 13.27 -0.27
CA PRO A 662 -27.24 12.12 0.45
C PRO A 662 -28.43 12.55 1.30
N PHE A 663 -29.58 11.91 1.13
CA PHE A 663 -30.69 11.96 2.10
C PHE A 663 -31.23 13.38 2.40
N GLY A 664 -31.12 14.32 1.46
CA GLY A 664 -31.43 15.75 1.66
C GLY A 664 -32.86 16.06 2.14
N SER A 665 -33.79 15.11 2.00
CA SER A 665 -35.20 15.21 2.41
C SER A 665 -35.59 14.29 3.57
N ASP A 666 -34.66 13.54 4.16
CA ASP A 666 -35.02 12.40 5.02
C ASP A 666 -35.50 12.80 6.42
N THR A 667 -35.24 14.04 6.86
CA THR A 667 -35.63 14.50 8.20
C THR A 667 -36.58 15.70 8.16
N ASP A 668 -36.32 16.76 7.38
CA ASP A 668 -37.17 17.98 7.33
C ASP A 668 -37.63 18.46 8.73
N GLY A 669 -36.70 18.48 9.70
CA GLY A 669 -36.98 18.83 11.10
C GLY A 669 -37.69 17.74 11.92
N GLN A 670 -37.99 16.57 11.34
CA GLN A 670 -38.57 15.40 11.98
C GLN A 670 -37.52 14.31 12.24
N GLU A 671 -37.80 13.48 13.23
CA GLU A 671 -36.95 12.34 13.57
C GLU A 671 -37.09 11.26 12.49
N LEU A 672 -35.95 10.78 11.96
CA LEU A 672 -35.94 9.61 11.10
C LEU A 672 -36.54 8.43 11.89
N THR A 673 -37.57 7.80 11.36
CA THR A 673 -38.20 6.63 11.99
C THR A 673 -38.69 5.67 10.92
N PHE A 674 -38.77 4.39 11.26
CA PHE A 674 -39.26 3.34 10.36
C PHE A 674 -40.45 2.63 11.01
N THR A 675 -41.51 2.43 10.24
CA THR A 675 -42.74 1.76 10.68
C THR A 675 -42.78 0.28 10.31
N SER A 676 -41.86 -0.18 9.44
CA SER A 676 -41.74 -1.57 9.03
C SER A 676 -40.32 -1.93 8.59
N ASP A 677 -40.00 -3.23 8.58
CA ASP A 677 -38.73 -3.74 8.04
C ASP A 677 -38.57 -3.47 6.54
N ALA A 678 -39.68 -3.37 5.80
CA ALA A 678 -39.65 -3.00 4.40
C ALA A 678 -39.13 -1.56 4.20
N GLU A 679 -39.48 -0.63 5.11
CA GLU A 679 -38.96 0.74 5.08
C GLU A 679 -37.47 0.79 5.45
N LYS A 680 -37.04 0.02 6.46
CA LYS A 680 -35.61 -0.11 6.83
C LYS A 680 -34.79 -0.64 5.65
N MET A 681 -35.27 -1.71 5.01
CA MET A 681 -34.60 -2.32 3.87
C MET A 681 -34.53 -1.37 2.66
N ALA A 682 -35.61 -0.62 2.40
CA ALA A 682 -35.62 0.39 1.35
C ALA A 682 -34.63 1.52 1.64
N TYR A 683 -34.45 1.91 2.91
CA TYR A 683 -33.45 2.88 3.33
C TYR A 683 -32.01 2.35 3.15
N LEU A 684 -31.74 1.12 3.59
CA LEU A 684 -30.41 0.49 3.47
C LEU A 684 -29.94 0.35 2.01
N LYS A 685 -30.89 0.13 1.08
CA LYS A 685 -30.61 -0.02 -0.37
C LYS A 685 -30.47 1.32 -1.12
N ARG A 686 -30.57 2.45 -0.43
CA ARG A 686 -30.28 3.75 -1.04
C ARG A 686 -28.77 3.93 -1.19
N THR A 687 -28.38 4.50 -2.32
CA THR A 687 -27.00 4.90 -2.56
C THR A 687 -26.66 6.09 -1.65
N TYR A 688 -25.57 6.00 -0.91
CA TYR A 688 -25.08 7.11 -0.07
C TYR A 688 -23.86 7.82 -0.67
N ASP A 689 -23.30 7.32 -1.77
CA ASP A 689 -22.23 7.95 -2.52
C ASP A 689 -22.47 7.95 -4.04
N ASN A 690 -21.60 8.64 -4.77
CA ASN A 690 -21.59 8.77 -6.22
C ASN A 690 -21.06 7.54 -6.97
N THR A 691 -20.52 6.55 -6.26
CA THR A 691 -20.08 5.27 -6.85
C THR A 691 -21.19 4.21 -6.82
N GLY A 692 -22.31 4.53 -6.16
CA GLY A 692 -23.47 3.66 -6.03
C GLY A 692 -23.42 2.74 -4.82
N LYS A 693 -22.52 2.96 -3.85
CA LYS A 693 -22.47 2.13 -2.63
C LYS A 693 -23.72 2.33 -1.79
N THR A 694 -24.19 1.24 -1.19
CA THR A 694 -25.35 1.21 -0.29
C THR A 694 -24.95 0.68 1.08
N TYR A 695 -25.70 1.02 2.13
CA TYR A 695 -25.50 0.43 3.46
C TYR A 695 -25.82 -1.07 3.44
N TYR A 696 -26.76 -1.49 2.58
CA TYR A 696 -27.11 -2.89 2.39
C TYR A 696 -25.92 -3.72 1.93
N ASP A 697 -25.18 -3.28 0.91
CA ASP A 697 -24.05 -4.05 0.36
C ASP A 697 -22.92 -4.19 1.39
N ALA A 698 -22.64 -3.12 2.13
CA ALA A 698 -21.64 -3.12 3.19
C ALA A 698 -22.00 -4.09 4.34
N LEU A 699 -23.25 -4.02 4.83
CA LEU A 699 -23.73 -4.94 5.88
C LEU A 699 -23.81 -6.38 5.39
N ARG A 700 -24.31 -6.60 4.16
CA ARG A 700 -24.37 -7.93 3.54
C ARG A 700 -22.99 -8.55 3.45
N LYS A 701 -21.99 -7.79 2.98
CA LYS A 701 -20.59 -8.23 2.94
C LYS A 701 -20.08 -8.60 4.34
N ALA A 702 -20.30 -7.75 5.33
CA ALA A 702 -19.89 -8.01 6.72
C ALA A 702 -20.52 -9.30 7.29
N VAL A 703 -21.81 -9.53 7.07
CA VAL A 703 -22.53 -10.75 7.49
C VAL A 703 -21.95 -11.99 6.79
N ILE A 704 -21.74 -11.93 5.48
CA ILE A 704 -21.17 -13.07 4.71
C ILE A 704 -19.74 -13.37 5.17
N ASP A 705 -18.91 -12.34 5.34
CA ASP A 705 -17.53 -12.50 5.82
C ASP A 705 -17.48 -13.07 7.24
N ALA A 706 -18.36 -12.63 8.13
CA ALA A 706 -18.50 -13.19 9.47
C ALA A 706 -18.86 -14.69 9.41
N LYS A 707 -19.81 -15.09 8.56
CA LYS A 707 -20.19 -16.50 8.39
C LYS A 707 -19.05 -17.36 7.85
N LYS A 708 -18.32 -16.87 6.83
CA LYS A 708 -17.12 -17.54 6.29
C LYS A 708 -16.08 -17.74 7.39
N ASN A 709 -15.80 -16.69 8.16
CA ASN A 709 -14.81 -16.72 9.24
C ASN A 709 -15.23 -17.65 10.39
N THR A 710 -16.51 -17.64 10.78
CA THR A 710 -17.06 -18.58 11.77
C THR A 710 -16.90 -20.01 11.29
N ARG A 711 -17.26 -20.31 10.04
CA ARG A 711 -17.11 -21.66 9.47
C ARG A 711 -15.66 -22.16 9.54
N TYR A 712 -14.69 -21.32 9.16
CA TYR A 712 -13.28 -21.67 9.21
C TYR A 712 -12.77 -21.84 10.65
N THR A 713 -13.21 -20.96 11.56
CA THR A 713 -12.86 -21.01 12.98
C THR A 713 -13.40 -22.27 13.63
N ASP A 714 -14.68 -22.59 13.41
CA ASP A 714 -15.32 -23.81 13.90
C ASP A 714 -14.61 -25.06 13.40
N TYR A 715 -14.28 -25.11 12.11
CA TYR A 715 -13.52 -26.22 11.53
C TYR A 715 -12.16 -26.35 12.22
N THR A 716 -11.44 -25.24 12.40
CA THR A 716 -10.13 -25.23 13.05
C THR A 716 -10.21 -25.70 14.50
N SER A 717 -11.16 -25.17 15.28
CA SER A 717 -11.36 -25.54 16.68
C SER A 717 -11.81 -27.00 16.88
N GLN A 718 -12.57 -27.55 15.94
CA GLN A 718 -12.98 -28.97 15.98
C GLN A 718 -11.83 -29.92 15.63
N ASN A 719 -10.89 -29.47 14.81
CA ASN A 719 -9.82 -30.28 14.24
C ASN A 719 -8.44 -30.05 14.86
N THR A 720 -8.32 -29.08 15.76
CA THR A 720 -7.09 -28.82 16.51
C THR A 720 -7.32 -28.99 18.02
N PRO A 721 -6.34 -29.52 18.77
CA PRO A 721 -6.47 -29.63 20.22
C PRO A 721 -6.46 -28.26 20.89
N GLU A 722 -7.37 -28.02 21.83
CA GLU A 722 -7.44 -26.77 22.61
C GLU A 722 -6.14 -26.49 23.37
N LYS A 723 -5.57 -27.54 23.98
CA LYS A 723 -4.29 -27.55 24.68
C LYS A 723 -3.45 -28.74 24.24
N VAL A 724 -2.17 -28.48 23.99
CA VAL A 724 -1.27 -29.46 23.35
C VAL A 724 -0.24 -30.06 24.32
N TYR A 725 0.31 -29.22 25.20
CA TYR A 725 1.30 -29.60 26.20
C TYR A 725 1.16 -28.79 27.49
N GLU A 726 1.84 -29.25 28.54
CA GLU A 726 2.17 -28.47 29.74
C GLU A 726 3.68 -28.28 29.81
N ARG A 727 4.14 -27.05 30.09
CA ARG A 727 5.54 -26.76 30.39
C ARG A 727 5.68 -26.51 31.88
N ASP A 728 6.63 -27.19 32.50
CA ASP A 728 7.10 -26.82 33.84
C ASP A 728 8.04 -25.61 33.69
N GLU A 729 7.65 -24.48 34.29
CA GLU A 729 8.39 -23.22 34.17
C GLU A 729 9.74 -23.22 34.89
N GLU A 730 9.94 -24.11 35.88
CA GLU A 730 11.20 -24.18 36.64
C GLU A 730 12.31 -24.88 35.83
N ASP A 731 11.96 -25.99 35.16
CA ASP A 731 12.91 -26.84 34.43
C ASP A 731 12.68 -26.88 32.91
N ASN A 732 11.76 -26.07 32.37
CA ASN A 732 11.40 -26.01 30.95
C ASN A 732 11.04 -27.38 30.35
N LYS A 733 10.51 -28.30 31.17
CA LYS A 733 10.16 -29.64 30.72
C LYS A 733 8.76 -29.65 30.12
N PHE A 734 8.69 -30.10 28.88
CA PHE A 734 7.45 -30.25 28.13
C PHE A 734 6.82 -31.63 28.38
N THR A 735 5.57 -31.64 28.81
CA THR A 735 4.75 -32.85 28.98
C THR A 735 3.56 -32.80 28.03
N ILE A 736 3.52 -33.74 27.08
CA ILE A 736 2.42 -33.87 26.12
C ILE A 736 1.15 -34.33 26.83
N GLU A 737 0.03 -33.73 26.46
CA GLU A 737 -1.30 -34.15 26.91
C GLU A 737 -1.55 -35.62 26.61
N LYS A 738 -2.06 -36.37 27.60
CA LYS A 738 -2.10 -37.85 27.55
C LYS A 738 -2.86 -38.38 26.33
N ALA A 739 -3.91 -37.69 25.91
CA ALA A 739 -4.73 -38.05 24.75
C ALA A 739 -3.94 -37.96 23.43
N LEU A 740 -2.95 -37.08 23.35
CA LEU A 740 -2.22 -36.76 22.12
C LEU A 740 -0.97 -37.62 21.91
N LYS A 741 -0.52 -38.41 22.90
CA LYS A 741 0.75 -39.17 22.84
C LYS A 741 0.88 -40.19 21.70
N LYS A 742 -0.22 -40.53 21.03
CA LYS A 742 -0.20 -41.42 19.85
C LYS A 742 -0.02 -40.65 18.54
N GLU A 743 -0.38 -39.37 18.54
CA GLU A 743 -0.43 -38.50 17.36
C GLU A 743 0.65 -37.42 17.40
N LEU A 744 1.13 -37.05 18.59
CA LEU A 744 2.14 -36.02 18.80
C LEU A 744 3.39 -36.61 19.44
N PHE A 745 4.53 -36.29 18.83
CA PHE A 745 5.85 -36.50 19.39
C PHE A 745 6.57 -35.15 19.52
N ILE A 746 7.19 -34.93 20.69
CA ILE A 746 8.05 -33.76 20.97
C ILE A 746 9.42 -34.30 21.37
N GLU A 747 10.48 -33.79 20.75
CA GLU A 747 11.86 -34.01 21.22
C GLU A 747 12.14 -33.18 22.47
N SER A 748 11.53 -33.57 23.61
CA SER A 748 11.47 -32.75 24.83
C SER A 748 12.84 -32.26 25.32
N LYS A 749 13.91 -33.05 25.12
CA LYS A 749 15.28 -32.64 25.49
C LYS A 749 15.75 -31.47 24.63
N LYS A 750 15.59 -31.56 23.31
CA LYS A 750 16.06 -30.55 22.37
C LYS A 750 15.20 -29.30 22.41
N LEU A 751 13.89 -29.47 22.57
CA LEU A 751 12.97 -28.33 22.75
C LEU A 751 13.26 -27.58 24.05
N LYS A 752 13.63 -28.29 25.13
CA LYS A 752 14.14 -27.67 26.36
C LYS A 752 15.45 -26.90 26.10
N GLU A 753 16.44 -27.53 25.47
CA GLU A 753 17.73 -26.88 25.14
C GLU A 753 17.52 -25.61 24.29
N PHE A 754 16.58 -25.68 23.33
CA PHE A 754 16.14 -24.54 22.53
C PHE A 754 15.51 -23.43 23.37
N PHE A 755 14.63 -23.78 24.31
CA PHE A 755 13.99 -22.80 25.18
C PHE A 755 15.00 -22.13 26.13
N ASP A 756 15.92 -22.91 26.70
CA ASP A 756 16.98 -22.41 27.58
C ASP A 756 17.93 -21.44 26.86
N GLU A 757 18.22 -21.66 25.57
CA GLU A 757 19.03 -20.76 24.73
C GLU A 757 18.47 -19.34 24.71
N TYR A 758 17.14 -19.19 24.54
CA TYR A 758 16.46 -17.89 24.56
C TYR A 758 16.43 -17.25 25.95
N MET A 759 16.48 -18.06 27.01
CA MET A 759 16.46 -17.60 28.40
C MET A 759 17.85 -17.33 28.97
N GLY A 760 18.91 -17.57 28.20
CA GLY A 760 20.30 -17.41 28.64
C GLY A 760 20.71 -18.37 29.77
N LYS A 761 20.11 -19.57 29.81
CA LYS A 761 20.35 -20.60 30.85
C LYS A 761 21.42 -21.62 30.45
#